data_AF-A0A7Z7FDL7-F1
#
_entry.id   AF-A0A7Z7FDL7-F1
#
_cell.length_a   1.000
_cell.length_b   1.000
_cell.length_c   1.000
_cell.angle_alpha   90.00
_cell.angle_beta   90.00
_cell.angle_gamma   90.00
#
_symmetry.space_group_name_H-M   'P 1'
#
loop_
_entity.id
_entity.type
_entity.pdbx_description
1 polymer ?
#
loop_
_entity_poly.entity_id
_entity_poly.type
_entity_poly.pdbx_seq_one_letter_code
_entity_poly.pdbx_strand_id
1 'polypeptide(L)'
;MKNPLLSNHLLFACCIVLILLSSCCAATENDTYMSSDQNDSSPGILIAPLNPAFVEYQQELVDEQKSVQVNSNDLTFSSLALPVSSKNNVPSETFDHPTGLIPSPVDLSHLSPVSMDYLMADDTIKTSGLELMSSEVSYPSCFDLREHNGVTAVRDQGQAGSCWTHSATASLESYLLFNRSETWDFSENNIKDTLVSSNPDGFTRTYDDGGFDLFDAAYYSRWSGPVLESDDPYNDHSGFSPDNLPVAKHVQEIMILPGFEGNDTLYKWMLTHYGAISVAIMQDDSYFDSDNNSYYYNGPVVYANHAVTLVGWDDNYSAQNFTPTAPGNGAFIIKNSWGDSWGEDGFYYVSYYDTVMGNDEGIDGIGTKPYAGNFLYTAENVSNYGRVYQYDELGWVGCAGYNNSTASGANIFTASSNETLEAVSFYTVDSNSIYNISVYLNPESGPVNSSGPVSVQNGTIAIAGYHTIDLDTNVSLNAGQNFSVVVEFTTPNYTSPIAIEKVVKDYSENAHAEAGQSFMSFNGSQWTDISDSNMNVCIKAFTTENKEPDSAFVAGTRYVHVNETVDFHDVSLFSPESWEWDFGDNSTSSLQNPLHSYSETGIYTVSLNASNSYGNNTSVRTSFIQVLNSTIVVNSSGSADFTTITEAINAASDGDTVVIEPGTYTENLYLDTDNISILSSTGNPEDVRIVSEDSSEITIYLIADNVNISGINAVDGYIGILVYFSEGCNISNCSASGNTYGIYFYYSQDNSVSNCTSDENTYGLRLRGSENNILNDNSMNNNTFNSYFDSNANIVGTDNLVDGKPIYYLVNSSDQVLDASSNAGIVYLFNCSNVTVEDLEIENNYCGFYLYDSDNVSIDNCTSTDNRYGVYLSSSDNNTIYSCNISDISTYGLSLVDCSDNLIYNNYFNSSANVYVSGGTSNDWNITMANGINIINESYLGGNFWAKPDNTGWSQTEYSIGNGFCDAYEITDDGNNTDYLPLTLNSVQPAVSDDSSSHDDGIRVKIATITSSASNIVATDSSVRFVGKDAEVKYVFTGDSTPVNEISFESGTNQGYVMATVSLLNELPESSPAPSSVSVYQGMDILLGDEDFSSGIGDAKISFSVSREWLESNGFVEGDIRMEHFSDGIWNTLPTVVTGEDDEYIYFEATTTGFSPFIICVDISGDGQVNAGSSSGNKGDTAVSENIIPDVLQDSDQSRNNSVRTLTTLSGLIVATILGLVFKMKKSE
;
A
#
# COMPACT_ATOMS: atom_id res chain seq x y z
N MET A 1 0.43 45.75 51.67
CA MET A 1 0.65 45.11 52.98
C MET A 1 0.10 43.70 52.92
N LYS A 2 0.78 42.73 53.56
CA LYS A 2 0.27 41.45 54.09
C LYS A 2 -1.04 40.87 53.51
N ASN A 3 -0.89 39.74 52.80
CA ASN A 3 -1.75 38.55 52.91
C ASN A 3 -2.06 38.23 54.40
N PRO A 4 -3.17 37.57 54.79
CA PRO A 4 -3.33 36.13 54.44
C PRO A 4 -4.74 35.45 54.51
N LEU A 5 -4.88 34.29 53.84
CA LEU A 5 -5.64 33.07 54.27
C LEU A 5 -7.20 33.20 54.48
N LEU A 6 -8.04 32.15 54.58
CA LEU A 6 -7.88 30.68 54.54
C LEU A 6 -9.18 30.02 53.98
N SER A 7 -9.06 28.75 53.59
CA SER A 7 -10.04 27.67 53.27
C SER A 7 -11.44 27.69 53.95
N ASN A 8 -12.47 26.93 53.54
CA ASN A 8 -12.45 25.47 53.29
C ASN A 8 -13.77 24.91 52.66
N HIS A 9 -13.69 23.71 52.05
CA HIS A 9 -14.63 22.54 52.01
C HIS A 9 -16.17 22.72 52.29
N LEU A 10 -17.13 21.95 51.72
CA LEU A 10 -17.12 20.66 50.97
C LEU A 10 -18.50 20.39 50.27
N LEU A 11 -18.55 19.36 49.39
CA LEU A 11 -19.72 18.53 49.00
C LEU A 11 -20.91 19.11 48.16
N PHE A 12 -20.85 18.80 46.86
CA PHE A 12 -21.82 17.99 46.08
C PHE A 12 -23.14 18.54 45.48
N ALA A 13 -23.40 18.06 44.24
CA ALA A 13 -24.67 17.87 43.53
C ALA A 13 -25.37 19.05 42.79
N CYS A 14 -25.02 19.16 41.50
CA CYS A 14 -25.91 19.39 40.34
C CYS A 14 -26.39 20.81 39.93
N CYS A 15 -26.49 20.94 38.60
CA CYS A 15 -27.26 21.92 37.80
C CYS A 15 -26.71 23.35 37.54
N ILE A 16 -26.10 23.49 36.36
CA ILE A 16 -26.57 24.36 35.25
C ILE A 16 -26.26 25.90 35.28
N VAL A 17 -25.26 26.27 34.46
CA VAL A 17 -25.30 27.31 33.39
C VAL A 17 -24.94 28.81 33.67
N LEU A 18 -24.34 29.45 32.63
CA LEU A 18 -24.06 30.88 32.33
C LEU A 18 -22.73 31.58 32.78
N ILE A 19 -21.73 31.54 31.86
CA ILE A 19 -20.85 32.61 31.29
C ILE A 19 -20.30 33.78 32.18
N LEU A 20 -18.97 34.06 32.12
CA LEU A 20 -18.35 35.34 31.65
C LEU A 20 -16.80 35.49 31.84
N LEU A 21 -16.08 35.36 30.73
CA LEU A 21 -14.92 36.15 30.22
C LEU A 21 -13.71 36.56 31.12
N SER A 22 -12.59 35.85 30.89
CA SER A 22 -11.29 36.34 30.37
C SER A 22 -10.74 37.77 30.62
N SER A 23 -9.51 37.82 31.15
CA SER A 23 -8.39 38.78 30.86
C SER A 23 -7.15 38.27 31.64
N CYS A 24 -5.87 38.45 31.26
CA CYS A 24 -5.20 39.52 30.50
C CYS A 24 -3.77 39.10 30.07
N CYS A 25 -3.06 39.97 29.31
CA CYS A 25 -1.62 39.94 28.93
C CYS A 25 -1.20 38.91 27.84
N ALA A 26 -0.30 39.21 26.90
CA ALA A 26 0.44 40.46 26.58
C ALA A 26 0.67 40.60 25.05
N ALA A 27 1.29 41.70 24.60
CA ALA A 27 1.36 42.11 23.18
C ALA A 27 2.75 42.65 22.76
N THR A 28 2.82 43.27 21.56
CA THR A 28 3.98 43.83 20.82
C THR A 28 4.74 42.80 19.96
N GLU A 29 5.29 43.15 18.78
CA GLU A 29 5.54 44.49 18.20
C GLU A 29 4.66 44.84 16.98
N ASN A 30 4.62 46.12 16.60
CA ASN A 30 3.98 46.62 15.37
C ASN A 30 4.58 47.98 15.00
N ASP A 31 5.25 48.08 13.85
CA ASP A 31 6.06 49.25 13.49
C ASP A 31 5.27 50.21 12.59
N THR A 32 4.95 51.41 13.10
CA THR A 32 4.07 52.38 12.42
C THR A 32 4.68 53.76 12.33
N TYR A 33 5.34 54.03 11.20
CA TYR A 33 5.63 55.38 10.75
C TYR A 33 4.42 55.96 10.01
N MET A 34 3.72 56.92 10.61
CA MET A 34 3.04 57.97 9.83
C MET A 34 2.97 59.30 10.59
N SER A 35 3.08 60.39 9.86
CA SER A 35 3.02 61.75 10.38
C SER A 35 1.59 62.26 10.49
N SER A 36 1.31 63.07 11.52
CA SER A 36 0.01 63.71 11.68
C SER A 36 -0.21 64.85 10.67
N ASP A 37 -1.27 64.76 9.88
CA ASP A 37 -2.05 65.92 9.45
C ASP A 37 -3.56 65.59 9.53
N GLN A 38 -4.44 66.60 9.50
CA GLN A 38 -5.86 66.45 9.87
C GLN A 38 -6.86 66.71 8.75
N ASN A 39 -8.07 66.14 8.94
CA ASN A 39 -9.30 66.33 8.17
C ASN A 39 -9.35 65.63 6.79
N ASP A 40 -9.42 64.31 6.83
CA ASP A 40 -10.46 63.62 6.04
C ASP A 40 -11.52 63.07 7.00
N SER A 41 -12.77 62.98 6.54
CA SER A 41 -13.92 62.39 7.25
C SER A 41 -14.51 61.18 6.52
N SER A 42 -13.85 60.73 5.45
CA SER A 42 -14.19 59.52 4.70
C SER A 42 -13.84 58.28 5.52
N PRO A 43 -14.67 57.22 5.54
CA PRO A 43 -14.29 55.93 6.11
C PRO A 43 -13.13 55.33 5.31
N GLY A 44 -12.16 54.74 6.01
CA GLY A 44 -11.07 53.99 5.36
C GLY A 44 -11.56 52.67 4.78
N ILE A 45 -10.88 52.20 3.74
CA ILE A 45 -11.06 50.85 3.20
C ILE A 45 -10.60 49.84 4.26
N LEU A 46 -11.37 48.76 4.40
CA LEU A 46 -11.07 47.62 5.25
C LEU A 46 -10.99 46.37 4.37
N ILE A 47 -10.00 45.52 4.63
CA ILE A 47 -9.86 44.19 4.02
C ILE A 47 -10.37 43.18 5.04
N ALA A 48 -11.06 42.13 4.58
CA ALA A 48 -11.43 40.99 5.40
C ALA A 48 -10.19 40.28 5.99
N PRO A 49 -10.31 39.59 7.14
CA PRO A 49 -9.27 38.66 7.59
C PRO A 49 -9.12 37.52 6.58
N LEU A 50 -7.93 36.92 6.54
CA LEU A 50 -7.72 35.64 5.84
C LEU A 50 -8.50 34.52 6.55
N ASN A 51 -8.90 33.50 5.80
CA ASN A 51 -9.42 32.24 6.32
C ASN A 51 -8.46 31.67 7.39
N PRO A 52 -8.91 31.47 8.64
CA PRO A 52 -8.04 30.96 9.69
C PRO A 52 -7.49 29.55 9.44
N ALA A 53 -8.16 28.71 8.65
CA ALA A 53 -7.62 27.41 8.24
C ALA A 53 -6.39 27.55 7.30
N PHE A 54 -6.41 28.53 6.38
CA PHE A 54 -5.23 28.87 5.58
C PHE A 54 -4.10 29.43 6.43
N VAL A 55 -4.41 30.23 7.46
CA VAL A 55 -3.40 30.73 8.42
C VAL A 55 -2.80 29.59 9.27
N GLU A 56 -3.57 28.55 9.58
CA GLU A 56 -3.08 27.33 10.26
C GLU A 56 -2.17 26.50 9.34
N TYR A 57 -2.62 26.21 8.11
CA TYR A 57 -1.81 25.58 7.06
C TYR A 57 -0.47 26.31 6.79
N GLN A 58 -0.49 27.64 6.69
CA GLN A 58 0.74 28.44 6.56
C GLN A 58 1.67 28.33 7.77
N GLN A 59 1.12 28.15 8.98
CA GLN A 59 1.90 27.96 10.20
C GLN A 59 2.51 26.55 10.27
N GLU A 60 1.81 25.53 9.80
CA GLU A 60 2.29 24.15 9.67
C GLU A 60 3.50 24.07 8.73
N LEU A 61 3.36 24.54 7.47
CA LEU A 61 4.47 24.62 6.51
C LEU A 61 5.72 25.32 7.09
N VAL A 62 5.50 26.40 7.84
CA VAL A 62 6.55 27.21 8.46
C VAL A 62 7.20 26.51 9.67
N ASP A 63 6.51 25.60 10.37
CA ASP A 63 7.10 24.79 11.45
C ASP A 63 7.73 23.48 10.93
N GLU A 64 7.23 22.89 9.84
CA GLU A 64 7.89 21.81 9.11
C GLU A 64 9.29 22.25 8.63
N GLN A 65 9.39 23.39 7.93
CA GLN A 65 10.66 23.94 7.47
C GLN A 65 11.67 24.18 8.60
N LYS A 66 11.20 24.51 9.82
CA LYS A 66 12.05 24.64 11.01
C LYS A 66 12.50 23.28 11.53
N SER A 67 11.65 22.25 11.49
CA SER A 67 11.97 20.92 12.01
C SER A 67 13.16 20.28 11.29
N VAL A 68 13.23 20.45 9.96
CA VAL A 68 14.31 19.94 9.09
C VAL A 68 15.67 20.56 9.41
N GLN A 69 15.72 21.81 9.93
CA GLN A 69 16.96 22.52 10.21
C GLN A 69 17.68 22.09 11.51
N VAL A 70 17.13 21.15 12.30
CA VAL A 70 17.62 20.84 13.66
C VAL A 70 18.07 19.38 13.84
N ASN A 71 18.81 18.81 12.87
CA ASN A 71 19.66 17.64 13.09
C ASN A 71 20.80 17.53 12.05
N SER A 72 22.00 18.00 12.39
CA SER A 72 23.16 18.08 11.47
C SER A 72 24.49 17.68 12.13
N ASN A 73 24.57 16.45 12.67
CA ASN A 73 25.80 15.93 13.30
C ASN A 73 26.10 14.43 13.11
N ASP A 74 25.32 13.68 12.33
CA ASP A 74 25.70 12.33 11.90
C ASP A 74 25.78 12.25 10.36
N LEU A 75 26.76 11.51 9.86
CA LEU A 75 27.07 11.38 8.43
C LEU A 75 27.06 9.90 8.02
N THR A 76 25.96 9.48 7.40
CA THR A 76 25.81 8.19 6.72
C THR A 76 25.27 8.44 5.30
N PHE A 77 25.69 7.62 4.34
CA PHE A 77 25.27 7.78 2.94
C PHE A 77 23.85 7.25 2.71
N SER A 78 22.87 8.14 2.81
CA SER A 78 21.55 8.06 2.17
C SER A 78 21.06 9.48 1.84
N SER A 79 19.95 9.58 1.11
CA SER A 79 19.35 10.80 0.54
C SER A 79 20.25 11.71 -0.34
N LEU A 80 20.18 11.46 -1.65
CA LEU A 80 20.04 12.58 -2.59
C LEU A 80 18.56 12.98 -2.60
N ALA A 81 18.18 13.89 -1.70
CA ALA A 81 16.88 14.52 -1.69
C ALA A 81 17.06 16.03 -1.58
N LEU A 82 16.57 16.77 -2.56
CA LEU A 82 16.36 18.21 -2.48
C LEU A 82 14.94 18.48 -1.90
N PRO A 83 14.67 19.66 -1.34
CA PRO A 83 13.53 19.83 -0.45
C PRO A 83 12.19 19.91 -1.20
N VAL A 84 11.33 18.92 -0.97
CA VAL A 84 9.90 18.92 -1.32
C VAL A 84 9.07 19.29 -0.08
N SER A 85 8.00 20.06 -0.26
CA SER A 85 7.11 20.59 0.79
C SER A 85 5.85 19.73 0.98
N SER A 86 5.98 18.53 1.53
CA SER A 86 4.85 17.62 1.73
C SER A 86 4.92 16.79 3.02
N LYS A 87 4.42 17.34 4.15
CA LYS A 87 4.29 16.56 5.40
C LYS A 87 3.00 16.69 6.21
N ASN A 88 1.98 17.35 5.65
CA ASN A 88 0.59 17.13 6.07
C ASN A 88 0.00 15.81 5.54
N ASN A 89 0.68 15.10 4.62
CA ASN A 89 0.45 13.67 4.40
C ASN A 89 1.13 12.86 5.52
N VAL A 90 0.33 12.06 6.23
CA VAL A 90 0.82 11.08 7.22
C VAL A 90 1.74 10.08 6.51
N PRO A 91 2.95 9.79 7.02
CA PRO A 91 3.84 8.81 6.39
C PRO A 91 3.34 7.38 6.61
N SER A 92 2.48 6.92 5.70
CA SER A 92 2.22 5.49 5.42
C SER A 92 2.87 5.15 4.08
N GLU A 93 3.47 3.97 3.96
CA GLU A 93 4.19 3.52 2.75
C GLU A 93 3.23 2.98 1.67
N THR A 94 2.01 3.52 1.58
CA THR A 94 0.83 2.85 0.97
C THR A 94 -0.27 3.81 0.47
N PHE A 95 0.07 4.83 -0.31
CA PHE A 95 -0.93 5.61 -1.06
C PHE A 95 -0.49 5.68 -2.52
N ASP A 96 -1.26 5.03 -3.41
CA ASP A 96 -1.02 5.09 -4.85
C ASP A 96 -1.52 6.41 -5.45
N HIS A 97 -2.40 7.15 -4.75
CA HIS A 97 -2.90 8.47 -5.15
C HIS A 97 -2.85 9.47 -3.98
N PRO A 98 -1.99 10.51 -4.02
CA PRO A 98 -1.92 11.52 -2.96
C PRO A 98 -3.07 12.53 -3.01
N THR A 99 -3.61 12.87 -1.85
CA THR A 99 -4.62 13.94 -1.67
C THR A 99 -3.99 15.33 -1.77
N GLY A 100 -4.60 16.29 -2.49
CA GLY A 100 -3.98 17.58 -2.80
C GLY A 100 -4.90 18.81 -2.84
N LEU A 101 -6.01 18.82 -2.09
CA LEU A 101 -6.78 20.03 -1.82
C LEU A 101 -6.11 20.83 -0.68
N ILE A 102 -5.96 22.15 -0.85
CA ILE A 102 -5.40 23.05 0.17
C ILE A 102 -6.42 24.14 0.58
N PRO A 103 -6.38 24.69 1.81
CA PRO A 103 -7.32 25.73 2.22
C PRO A 103 -7.17 27.04 1.44
N SER A 104 -8.28 27.62 0.96
CA SER A 104 -8.27 28.97 0.37
C SER A 104 -7.97 30.08 1.40
N PRO A 105 -7.24 31.16 1.05
CA PRO A 105 -7.13 32.36 1.89
C PRO A 105 -8.45 33.14 2.03
N VAL A 106 -9.43 32.92 1.14
CA VAL A 106 -10.76 33.52 1.24
C VAL A 106 -11.61 32.71 2.22
N ASP A 107 -12.05 33.36 3.29
CA ASP A 107 -13.08 32.82 4.18
C ASP A 107 -14.42 32.85 3.43
N LEU A 108 -15.04 31.69 3.22
CA LEU A 108 -16.36 31.53 2.60
C LEU A 108 -17.47 31.21 3.63
N SER A 109 -17.15 31.21 4.93
CA SER A 109 -18.09 30.89 6.02
C SER A 109 -19.31 31.82 6.11
N HIS A 110 -19.22 33.02 5.54
CA HIS A 110 -20.25 34.04 5.66
C HIS A 110 -21.36 33.94 4.62
N LEU A 111 -21.28 33.00 3.66
CA LEU A 111 -22.28 32.84 2.61
C LEU A 111 -23.68 32.66 3.19
N SER A 112 -24.61 33.55 2.81
CA SER A 112 -26.00 33.45 3.22
C SER A 112 -26.71 32.26 2.57
N PRO A 113 -27.74 31.65 3.20
CA PRO A 113 -28.58 30.65 2.55
C PRO A 113 -29.25 31.20 1.27
N VAL A 114 -29.28 30.38 0.21
CA VAL A 114 -29.85 30.75 -1.09
C VAL A 114 -31.38 30.76 -1.02
N SER A 115 -32.02 31.86 -1.43
CA SER A 115 -33.48 31.92 -1.49
C SER A 115 -34.03 31.18 -2.71
N MET A 116 -34.65 30.03 -2.47
CA MET A 116 -35.35 29.25 -3.51
C MET A 116 -36.47 30.06 -4.21
N ASP A 117 -37.08 31.03 -3.53
CA ASP A 117 -38.06 31.96 -4.13
C ASP A 117 -37.43 32.92 -5.15
N TYR A 118 -36.15 33.31 -4.99
CA TYR A 118 -35.43 34.08 -6.01
C TYR A 118 -34.92 33.17 -7.14
N LEU A 119 -34.37 32.00 -6.79
CA LEU A 119 -33.86 31.00 -7.75
C LEU A 119 -34.96 30.56 -8.74
N MET A 120 -36.19 30.41 -8.28
CA MET A 120 -37.37 30.03 -9.08
C MET A 120 -38.07 31.22 -9.77
N ALA A 121 -37.58 32.45 -9.61
CA ALA A 121 -38.19 33.67 -10.15
C ALA A 121 -37.38 34.32 -11.29
N ASP A 122 -36.30 33.68 -11.73
CA ASP A 122 -35.49 34.15 -12.86
C ASP A 122 -36.15 33.80 -14.21
N ASP A 123 -36.58 34.83 -14.95
CA ASP A 123 -37.23 34.72 -16.27
C ASP A 123 -36.29 34.15 -17.38
N THR A 124 -34.99 33.98 -17.12
CA THR A 124 -34.07 33.28 -18.04
C THR A 124 -34.33 31.76 -18.06
N ILE A 125 -34.83 31.19 -16.97
CA ILE A 125 -35.07 29.74 -16.80
C ILE A 125 -36.36 29.33 -17.54
N LYS A 126 -36.24 29.15 -18.86
CA LYS A 126 -37.34 28.76 -19.77
C LYS A 126 -37.81 27.32 -19.57
N THR A 127 -38.42 27.01 -18.43
CA THR A 127 -39.16 25.76 -18.21
C THR A 127 -40.36 25.67 -19.17
N SER A 128 -40.27 24.79 -20.16
CA SER A 128 -41.31 24.64 -21.18
C SER A 128 -42.51 23.81 -20.68
N GLY A 129 -43.30 24.40 -19.78
CA GLY A 129 -44.73 24.05 -19.65
C GLY A 129 -45.22 23.36 -18.37
N LEU A 130 -44.85 23.84 -17.18
CA LEU A 130 -45.63 23.60 -15.96
C LEU A 130 -46.17 24.92 -15.38
N GLU A 131 -47.47 24.97 -15.07
CA GLU A 131 -48.10 26.11 -14.38
C GLU A 131 -47.82 26.04 -12.88
N LEU A 132 -46.99 26.95 -12.36
CA LEU A 132 -46.67 27.07 -10.94
C LEU A 132 -47.91 27.39 -10.08
N MET A 133 -48.36 26.43 -9.27
CA MET A 133 -49.35 26.63 -8.21
C MET A 133 -49.03 25.83 -6.93
N SER A 134 -48.11 26.35 -6.12
CA SER A 134 -48.02 26.12 -4.67
C SER A 134 -48.16 24.66 -4.19
N SER A 135 -47.19 23.83 -4.53
CA SER A 135 -46.93 22.53 -3.90
C SER A 135 -45.43 22.37 -3.65
N GLU A 136 -45.06 21.70 -2.57
CA GLU A 136 -43.65 21.38 -2.25
C GLU A 136 -42.99 20.65 -3.43
N VAL A 137 -41.77 21.04 -3.80
CA VAL A 137 -40.98 20.38 -4.84
C VAL A 137 -40.47 19.05 -4.28
N SER A 138 -41.12 17.95 -4.65
CA SER A 138 -40.69 16.61 -4.27
C SER A 138 -39.71 16.07 -5.30
N TYR A 139 -38.44 16.02 -4.93
CA TYR A 139 -37.42 15.28 -5.68
C TYR A 139 -37.70 13.76 -5.64
N PRO A 140 -37.14 12.97 -6.57
CA PRO A 140 -37.06 11.52 -6.42
C PRO A 140 -36.17 11.16 -5.23
N SER A 141 -36.40 10.00 -4.62
CA SER A 141 -35.58 9.53 -3.50
C SER A 141 -34.18 9.07 -3.91
N CYS A 142 -33.93 8.90 -5.21
CA CYS A 142 -32.61 8.65 -5.80
C CYS A 142 -32.52 9.38 -7.14
N PHE A 143 -31.34 9.89 -7.48
CA PHE A 143 -31.00 10.49 -8.76
C PHE A 143 -29.50 10.31 -8.99
N ASP A 144 -29.10 9.83 -10.16
CA ASP A 144 -27.71 9.57 -10.53
C ASP A 144 -27.47 10.10 -11.94
N LEU A 145 -26.49 11.01 -12.11
CA LEU A 145 -26.14 11.53 -13.43
C LEU A 145 -25.57 10.45 -14.38
N ARG A 146 -25.08 9.31 -13.86
CA ARG A 146 -24.72 8.13 -14.68
C ARG A 146 -25.93 7.59 -15.45
N GLU A 147 -27.08 7.41 -14.79
CA GLU A 147 -28.33 6.96 -15.45
C GLU A 147 -28.87 7.99 -16.47
N HIS A 148 -28.43 9.24 -16.38
CA HIS A 148 -28.90 10.36 -17.20
C HIS A 148 -27.93 10.81 -18.29
N ASN A 149 -26.78 10.14 -18.48
CA ASN A 149 -25.72 10.57 -19.40
C ASN A 149 -25.28 12.02 -19.09
N GLY A 150 -25.02 12.30 -17.81
CA GLY A 150 -24.63 13.61 -17.30
C GLY A 150 -23.22 13.70 -16.74
N VAL A 151 -22.39 12.65 -16.90
CA VAL A 151 -20.98 12.61 -16.46
C VAL A 151 -20.09 11.98 -17.53
N THR A 152 -18.85 12.45 -17.61
CA THR A 152 -17.74 11.86 -18.37
C THR A 152 -17.08 10.70 -17.61
N ALA A 153 -16.27 9.90 -18.29
CA ALA A 153 -15.45 8.82 -17.69
C ALA A 153 -14.55 9.32 -16.55
N VAL A 154 -14.11 8.42 -15.68
CA VAL A 154 -13.24 8.75 -14.55
C VAL A 154 -11.78 8.75 -15.02
N ARG A 155 -11.06 9.84 -14.75
CA ARG A 155 -9.63 10.00 -15.03
C ARG A 155 -8.81 9.61 -13.80
N ASP A 156 -7.51 9.41 -13.99
CA ASP A 156 -6.54 9.21 -12.90
C ASP A 156 -5.60 10.43 -12.77
N GLN A 157 -5.57 11.03 -11.58
CA GLN A 157 -4.64 12.12 -11.21
C GLN A 157 -3.18 11.69 -11.05
N GLY A 158 -2.90 10.39 -10.91
CA GLY A 158 -1.59 9.86 -10.54
C GLY A 158 -1.01 10.54 -9.29
N GLN A 159 0.31 10.72 -9.29
CA GLN A 159 1.10 11.23 -8.16
C GLN A 159 0.99 12.76 -7.92
N ALA A 160 0.30 13.52 -8.78
CA ALA A 160 0.40 14.99 -8.79
C ALA A 160 -0.47 15.74 -7.75
N GLY A 161 -1.33 15.05 -6.98
CA GLY A 161 -2.25 15.72 -6.04
C GLY A 161 -3.25 16.68 -6.71
N SER A 162 -3.64 16.40 -7.96
CA SER A 162 -4.41 17.32 -8.82
C SER A 162 -5.93 17.18 -8.72
N CYS A 163 -6.43 16.56 -7.63
CA CYS A 163 -7.86 16.29 -7.39
C CYS A 163 -8.76 17.54 -7.51
N TRP A 164 -8.26 18.70 -7.09
CA TRP A 164 -8.94 20.00 -7.12
C TRP A 164 -9.38 20.36 -8.56
N THR A 165 -8.48 20.24 -9.52
CA THR A 165 -8.77 20.61 -10.91
C THR A 165 -9.53 19.53 -11.68
N HIS A 166 -9.33 18.25 -11.34
CA HIS A 166 -10.18 17.16 -11.81
C HIS A 166 -11.64 17.37 -11.42
N SER A 167 -11.89 17.76 -10.17
CA SER A 167 -13.25 17.99 -9.66
C SER A 167 -13.91 19.22 -10.29
N ALA A 168 -13.17 20.32 -10.45
CA ALA A 168 -13.66 21.51 -11.15
C ALA A 168 -13.98 21.22 -12.63
N THR A 169 -13.13 20.45 -13.31
CA THR A 169 -13.27 20.11 -14.73
C THR A 169 -14.42 19.13 -14.97
N ALA A 170 -14.57 18.08 -14.15
CA ALA A 170 -15.70 17.16 -14.22
C ALA A 170 -17.06 17.85 -13.96
N SER A 171 -17.11 18.89 -13.11
CA SER A 171 -18.31 19.74 -12.96
C SER A 171 -18.64 20.51 -14.25
N LEU A 172 -17.64 21.12 -14.90
CA LEU A 172 -17.82 21.86 -16.15
C LEU A 172 -18.25 20.96 -17.32
N GLU A 173 -17.61 19.79 -17.46
CA GLU A 173 -17.99 18.77 -18.45
C GLU A 173 -19.42 18.26 -18.21
N SER A 174 -19.77 17.99 -16.96
CA SER A 174 -21.13 17.59 -16.58
C SER A 174 -22.18 18.63 -16.99
N TYR A 175 -21.92 19.93 -16.80
CA TYR A 175 -22.82 20.99 -17.26
C TYR A 175 -23.04 20.94 -18.77
N LEU A 176 -21.98 20.82 -19.57
CA LEU A 176 -22.06 20.79 -21.03
C LEU A 176 -22.75 19.51 -21.53
N LEU A 177 -22.41 18.37 -20.95
CA LEU A 177 -22.96 17.07 -21.35
C LEU A 177 -24.45 16.96 -20.97
N PHE A 178 -24.81 17.28 -19.72
CA PHE A 178 -26.19 17.16 -19.22
C PHE A 178 -27.13 18.22 -19.81
N ASN A 179 -26.73 19.49 -19.89
CA ASN A 179 -27.63 20.58 -20.31
C ASN A 179 -27.52 20.99 -21.78
N ARG A 180 -26.37 20.77 -22.44
CA ARG A 180 -26.19 21.11 -23.85
C ARG A 180 -26.14 19.87 -24.76
N SER A 181 -26.02 18.67 -24.19
CA SER A 181 -25.75 17.42 -24.92
C SER A 181 -24.46 17.48 -25.74
N GLU A 182 -23.45 18.14 -25.18
CA GLU A 182 -22.12 18.26 -25.76
C GLU A 182 -21.10 17.49 -24.90
N THR A 183 -20.52 16.43 -25.44
CA THR A 183 -19.36 15.77 -24.83
C THR A 183 -18.12 16.64 -25.05
N TRP A 184 -17.34 16.82 -23.98
CA TRP A 184 -16.06 17.51 -23.99
C TRP A 184 -15.08 16.74 -23.11
N ASP A 185 -13.80 16.85 -23.44
CA ASP A 185 -12.69 16.15 -22.82
C ASP A 185 -11.58 17.19 -22.60
N PHE A 186 -11.58 17.83 -21.42
CA PHE A 186 -10.74 18.98 -21.12
C PHE A 186 -9.49 18.60 -20.33
N SER A 187 -8.37 19.27 -20.62
CA SER A 187 -7.09 19.00 -19.97
C SER A 187 -7.02 19.59 -18.56
N GLU A 188 -6.97 18.72 -17.54
CA GLU A 188 -6.48 19.08 -16.21
C GLU A 188 -4.99 19.47 -16.22
N ASN A 189 -4.20 18.94 -17.16
CA ASN A 189 -2.76 19.24 -17.25
C ASN A 189 -2.53 20.74 -17.43
N ASN A 190 -3.27 21.35 -18.35
CA ASN A 190 -3.16 22.78 -18.64
C ASN A 190 -3.47 23.66 -17.43
N ILE A 191 -4.41 23.27 -16.59
CA ILE A 191 -4.79 24.02 -15.39
C ILE A 191 -3.70 23.86 -14.31
N LYS A 192 -3.28 22.61 -14.06
CA LYS A 192 -2.21 22.25 -13.13
C LYS A 192 -0.90 22.98 -13.46
N ASP A 193 -0.53 23.05 -14.73
CA ASP A 193 0.78 23.56 -15.21
C ASP A 193 0.78 25.06 -15.53
N THR A 194 -0.30 25.65 -16.04
CA THR A 194 -0.33 27.12 -16.26
C THR A 194 -0.42 27.92 -14.95
N LEU A 195 -0.84 27.29 -13.85
CA LEU A 195 -1.00 27.96 -12.54
C LEU A 195 0.22 27.85 -11.61
N VAL A 196 1.35 27.29 -12.06
CA VAL A 196 2.60 27.24 -11.28
C VAL A 196 3.37 28.57 -11.27
N SER A 197 4.21 28.75 -10.25
CA SER A 197 4.93 30.01 -9.95
C SER A 197 5.93 30.49 -11.00
N SER A 198 6.31 29.67 -11.98
CA SER A 198 7.14 30.10 -13.11
C SER A 198 6.38 30.93 -14.14
N ASN A 199 5.06 30.85 -14.17
CA ASN A 199 4.22 31.62 -15.08
C ASN A 199 3.89 32.99 -14.47
N PRO A 200 3.86 34.08 -15.27
CA PRO A 200 3.51 35.42 -14.78
C PRO A 200 2.13 35.46 -14.09
N ASP A 201 1.19 34.70 -14.63
CA ASP A 201 -0.20 34.63 -14.15
C ASP A 201 -0.42 33.38 -13.26
N GLY A 202 0.65 32.82 -12.69
CA GLY A 202 0.62 31.66 -11.80
C GLY A 202 0.59 32.01 -10.31
N PHE A 203 0.18 31.06 -9.48
CA PHE A 203 0.21 31.15 -8.02
C PHE A 203 1.56 30.70 -7.46
N THR A 204 1.85 30.97 -6.19
CA THR A 204 3.11 30.60 -5.51
C THR A 204 3.16 29.09 -5.19
N ARG A 205 3.21 28.24 -6.22
CA ARG A 205 3.21 26.75 -6.16
C ARG A 205 4.10 26.10 -7.23
N THR A 206 4.43 24.83 -7.08
CA THR A 206 4.84 23.89 -8.15
C THR A 206 3.61 23.22 -8.80
N TYR A 207 3.81 22.21 -9.66
CA TYR A 207 2.69 21.48 -10.28
C TYR A 207 2.03 20.50 -9.29
N ASP A 208 2.84 19.92 -8.40
CA ASP A 208 2.53 18.88 -7.41
C ASP A 208 2.15 19.41 -6.00
N ASP A 209 2.32 20.71 -5.73
CA ASP A 209 2.00 21.38 -4.44
C ASP A 209 0.48 21.38 -4.06
N GLY A 210 -0.39 20.71 -4.82
CA GLY A 210 -1.86 20.74 -4.62
C GLY A 210 -2.52 22.08 -5.02
N GLY A 211 -3.81 22.26 -4.70
CA GLY A 211 -4.60 23.45 -5.11
C GLY A 211 -6.02 23.52 -4.56
N PHE A 212 -6.86 24.41 -5.11
CA PHE A 212 -8.24 24.69 -4.64
C PHE A 212 -9.06 25.36 -5.74
N ASP A 213 -10.38 25.14 -5.79
CA ASP A 213 -11.34 25.57 -6.84
C ASP A 213 -11.28 27.05 -7.30
N LEU A 214 -10.72 27.95 -6.49
CA LEU A 214 -10.47 29.36 -6.86
C LEU A 214 -9.26 29.54 -7.80
N PHE A 215 -8.33 28.58 -7.86
CA PHE A 215 -7.28 28.48 -8.87
C PHE A 215 -7.91 28.24 -10.25
N ASP A 216 -8.78 27.24 -10.37
CA ASP A 216 -9.59 26.99 -11.57
C ASP A 216 -10.46 28.21 -11.89
N ALA A 217 -11.09 28.82 -10.88
CA ALA A 217 -11.91 30.00 -11.11
C ALA A 217 -11.11 31.21 -11.63
N ALA A 218 -9.83 31.37 -11.27
CA ALA A 218 -8.95 32.37 -11.87
C ALA A 218 -8.65 32.03 -13.34
N TYR A 219 -8.16 30.81 -13.61
CA TYR A 219 -7.87 30.30 -14.96
C TYR A 219 -9.08 30.40 -15.92
N TYR A 220 -10.26 30.00 -15.46
CA TYR A 220 -11.50 30.03 -16.23
C TYR A 220 -12.04 31.46 -16.42
N SER A 221 -12.08 32.29 -15.38
CA SER A 221 -12.63 33.66 -15.47
C SER A 221 -11.78 34.62 -16.29
N ARG A 222 -10.47 34.34 -16.44
CA ARG A 222 -9.54 35.10 -17.28
C ARG A 222 -9.40 34.58 -18.72
N TRP A 223 -10.16 33.53 -19.06
CA TRP A 223 -10.12 32.82 -20.35
C TRP A 223 -8.74 32.26 -20.73
N SER A 224 -8.04 31.64 -19.77
CA SER A 224 -6.88 30.77 -20.09
C SER A 224 -7.32 29.43 -20.68
N GLY A 225 -8.55 28.97 -20.39
CA GLY A 225 -9.11 27.73 -20.91
C GLY A 225 -10.61 27.57 -20.60
N PRO A 226 -11.15 26.34 -20.69
CA PRO A 226 -10.42 25.07 -20.87
C PRO A 226 -9.81 24.91 -22.27
N VAL A 227 -8.80 24.05 -22.36
CA VAL A 227 -8.28 23.45 -23.61
C VAL A 227 -8.62 21.97 -23.62
N LEU A 228 -8.48 21.28 -24.76
CA LEU A 228 -8.76 19.83 -24.82
C LEU A 228 -7.61 19.00 -24.25
N GLU A 229 -7.97 17.88 -23.62
CA GLU A 229 -7.06 16.81 -23.19
C GLU A 229 -6.26 16.28 -24.39
N SER A 230 -6.91 16.08 -25.54
CA SER A 230 -6.24 15.68 -26.78
C SER A 230 -5.20 16.67 -27.31
N ASP A 231 -5.13 17.90 -26.79
CA ASP A 231 -4.13 18.91 -27.16
C ASP A 231 -3.05 19.16 -26.09
N ASP A 232 -3.27 18.72 -24.84
CA ASP A 232 -2.33 18.80 -23.71
C ASP A 232 -2.59 17.63 -22.73
N PRO A 233 -2.20 16.40 -23.10
CA PRO A 233 -2.61 15.21 -22.35
C PRO A 233 -2.07 15.17 -20.92
N TYR A 234 -2.83 14.55 -20.03
CA TYR A 234 -2.50 14.45 -18.63
C TYR A 234 -1.22 13.65 -18.37
N ASN A 235 -0.34 14.25 -17.59
CA ASN A 235 0.93 13.66 -17.17
C ASN A 235 1.24 14.13 -15.75
N ASP A 236 1.07 13.25 -14.77
CA ASP A 236 1.26 13.55 -13.34
C ASP A 236 2.71 13.90 -12.98
N HIS A 237 3.68 13.53 -13.81
CA HIS A 237 5.09 13.86 -13.68
C HIS A 237 5.51 15.14 -14.45
N SER A 238 4.61 15.73 -15.26
CA SER A 238 4.86 16.98 -15.99
C SER A 238 4.55 18.23 -15.16
N GLY A 239 5.34 19.28 -15.42
CA GLY A 239 5.15 20.64 -14.93
C GLY A 239 5.18 21.66 -16.08
N PHE A 240 4.68 21.28 -17.27
CA PHE A 240 4.78 22.04 -18.51
C PHE A 240 3.64 21.71 -19.50
N SER A 241 3.02 22.78 -20.01
CA SER A 241 2.02 22.77 -21.09
C SER A 241 2.50 23.50 -22.34
N PRO A 242 2.01 23.14 -23.55
CA PRO A 242 2.29 23.88 -24.79
C PRO A 242 1.76 25.33 -24.81
N ASP A 243 2.56 26.26 -25.34
CA ASP A 243 2.14 27.67 -25.52
C ASP A 243 1.05 27.83 -26.61
N ASN A 244 0.07 28.71 -26.38
CA ASN A 244 -0.95 29.16 -27.35
C ASN A 244 -1.94 28.07 -27.84
N LEU A 245 -2.32 27.13 -26.98
CA LEU A 245 -3.41 26.19 -27.28
C LEU A 245 -4.76 26.91 -27.46
N PRO A 246 -5.67 26.42 -28.33
CA PRO A 246 -6.96 27.07 -28.52
C PRO A 246 -7.90 26.81 -27.35
N VAL A 247 -8.42 27.88 -26.75
CA VAL A 247 -9.49 27.82 -25.73
C VAL A 247 -10.76 27.24 -26.37
N ALA A 248 -11.30 26.18 -25.76
CA ALA A 248 -12.47 25.46 -26.26
C ALA A 248 -13.80 26.15 -25.89
N LYS A 249 -13.85 26.78 -24.71
CA LYS A 249 -15.06 27.38 -24.12
C LYS A 249 -14.73 28.63 -23.31
N HIS A 250 -15.68 29.55 -23.21
CA HIS A 250 -15.59 30.68 -22.27
C HIS A 250 -16.52 30.45 -21.08
N VAL A 251 -15.97 30.24 -19.89
CA VAL A 251 -16.75 30.16 -18.64
C VAL A 251 -17.49 31.48 -18.39
N GLN A 252 -18.77 31.38 -18.01
CA GLN A 252 -19.68 32.52 -17.83
C GLN A 252 -20.07 32.71 -16.36
N GLU A 253 -20.62 31.66 -15.73
CA GLU A 253 -20.94 31.62 -14.31
C GLU A 253 -20.10 30.54 -13.61
N ILE A 254 -19.57 30.86 -12.42
CA ILE A 254 -19.01 29.90 -11.47
C ILE A 254 -19.76 30.13 -10.16
N MET A 255 -20.64 29.20 -9.81
CA MET A 255 -21.54 29.33 -8.65
C MET A 255 -20.93 28.64 -7.42
N ILE A 256 -20.83 29.37 -6.31
CA ILE A 256 -20.31 28.89 -5.03
C ILE A 256 -21.47 28.71 -4.06
N LEU A 257 -21.73 27.46 -3.67
CA LEU A 257 -22.87 27.08 -2.85
C LEU A 257 -22.51 27.15 -1.35
N PRO A 258 -23.40 27.67 -0.47
CA PRO A 258 -23.25 27.53 0.98
C PRO A 258 -23.34 26.05 1.39
N GLY A 259 -22.87 25.70 2.59
CA GLY A 259 -22.92 24.33 3.08
C GLY A 259 -24.34 23.76 3.26
N PHE A 260 -24.41 22.45 3.52
CA PHE A 260 -25.67 21.71 3.60
C PHE A 260 -26.60 22.16 4.75
N GLU A 261 -27.91 22.31 4.48
CA GLU A 261 -28.97 22.59 5.45
C GLU A 261 -30.02 21.43 5.54
N GLY A 262 -29.56 20.18 5.49
CA GLY A 262 -30.16 19.02 6.19
C GLY A 262 -31.17 18.15 5.44
N ASN A 263 -31.79 18.64 4.36
CA ASN A 263 -32.46 17.78 3.36
C ASN A 263 -32.43 18.51 2.02
N ASP A 264 -31.27 18.43 1.37
CA ASP A 264 -30.69 19.52 0.59
C ASP A 264 -31.36 19.77 -0.76
N THR A 265 -32.49 20.47 -0.64
CA THR A 265 -33.36 20.94 -1.71
C THR A 265 -32.62 21.84 -2.71
N LEU A 266 -31.54 22.51 -2.29
CA LEU A 266 -30.65 23.28 -3.16
C LEU A 266 -29.76 22.36 -4.01
N TYR A 267 -28.97 21.47 -3.39
CA TYR A 267 -28.07 20.58 -4.12
C TYR A 267 -28.83 19.62 -5.05
N LYS A 268 -29.97 19.09 -4.60
CA LYS A 268 -30.90 18.30 -5.43
C LYS A 268 -31.50 19.12 -6.59
N TRP A 269 -31.64 20.44 -6.46
CA TRP A 269 -32.01 21.32 -7.57
C TRP A 269 -30.85 21.52 -8.56
N MET A 270 -29.66 21.89 -8.05
CA MET A 270 -28.47 22.13 -8.87
C MET A 270 -28.12 20.90 -9.71
N LEU A 271 -28.06 19.71 -9.11
CA LEU A 271 -27.81 18.45 -9.82
C LEU A 271 -28.83 18.17 -10.94
N THR A 272 -30.10 18.54 -10.75
CA THR A 272 -31.18 18.29 -11.72
C THR A 272 -31.36 19.39 -12.77
N HIS A 273 -30.65 20.52 -12.67
CA HIS A 273 -30.79 21.69 -13.56
C HIS A 273 -29.46 22.20 -14.15
N TYR A 274 -28.32 21.85 -13.56
CA TYR A 274 -26.98 22.31 -13.94
C TYR A 274 -25.97 21.17 -14.08
N GLY A 275 -26.20 20.00 -13.49
CA GLY A 275 -25.24 18.88 -13.50
C GLY A 275 -24.39 18.86 -12.24
N ALA A 276 -23.24 18.21 -12.32
CA ALA A 276 -22.39 17.86 -11.18
C ALA A 276 -21.67 19.05 -10.53
N ILE A 277 -21.34 18.89 -9.24
CA ILE A 277 -20.81 19.95 -8.36
C ILE A 277 -19.45 19.50 -7.82
N SER A 278 -18.41 20.31 -7.95
CA SER A 278 -17.14 20.09 -7.24
C SER A 278 -17.37 20.29 -5.73
N VAL A 279 -16.95 19.31 -4.91
CA VAL A 279 -17.12 19.35 -3.44
C VAL A 279 -15.83 18.93 -2.71
N ALA A 280 -15.50 19.66 -1.64
CA ALA A 280 -14.39 19.35 -0.75
C ALA A 280 -14.75 18.29 0.31
N ILE A 281 -13.83 17.36 0.59
CA ILE A 281 -13.95 16.35 1.66
C ILE A 281 -12.66 16.19 2.46
N MET A 282 -12.78 15.61 3.65
CA MET A 282 -11.65 14.95 4.33
C MET A 282 -11.60 13.50 3.86
N GLN A 283 -10.48 13.06 3.29
CA GLN A 283 -10.19 11.69 2.87
C GLN A 283 -9.21 11.02 3.85
N ASP A 284 -9.70 10.03 4.58
CA ASP A 284 -8.94 9.15 5.49
C ASP A 284 -9.50 7.74 5.33
N ASP A 285 -8.72 6.84 4.72
CA ASP A 285 -9.14 5.49 4.34
C ASP A 285 -9.63 4.63 5.51
N SER A 286 -9.34 5.01 6.77
CA SER A 286 -9.91 4.35 7.95
C SER A 286 -11.42 4.59 8.14
N TYR A 287 -12.03 5.46 7.32
CA TYR A 287 -13.47 5.73 7.22
C TYR A 287 -14.09 5.26 5.88
N PHE A 288 -13.33 4.54 5.04
CA PHE A 288 -13.82 3.92 3.81
C PHE A 288 -14.23 2.46 4.05
N ASP A 289 -15.35 2.07 3.46
CA ASP A 289 -15.90 0.72 3.46
C ASP A 289 -15.78 0.12 2.05
N SER A 290 -14.75 -0.71 1.86
CA SER A 290 -14.44 -1.36 0.58
C SER A 290 -15.44 -2.47 0.19
N ASP A 291 -16.22 -3.00 1.12
CA ASP A 291 -17.24 -4.01 0.83
C ASP A 291 -18.49 -3.39 0.16
N ASN A 292 -18.69 -2.08 0.32
CA ASN A 292 -19.87 -1.34 -0.15
C ASN A 292 -19.54 -0.10 -1.00
N ASN A 293 -18.25 0.17 -1.26
CA ASN A 293 -17.74 1.40 -1.88
C ASN A 293 -18.37 2.66 -1.28
N SER A 294 -18.25 2.81 0.05
CA SER A 294 -18.90 3.91 0.76
C SER A 294 -18.03 4.53 1.86
N TYR A 295 -18.27 5.80 2.16
CA TYR A 295 -17.42 6.63 3.00
C TYR A 295 -18.23 7.43 4.01
N TYR A 296 -17.74 7.51 5.25
CA TYR A 296 -18.35 8.36 6.28
C TYR A 296 -17.32 8.86 7.29
N TYR A 297 -16.75 10.04 7.04
CA TYR A 297 -15.90 10.70 8.02
C TYR A 297 -16.73 11.20 9.21
N ASN A 298 -16.32 10.79 10.42
CA ASN A 298 -16.84 11.33 11.69
C ASN A 298 -15.74 11.66 12.70
N GLY A 299 -14.52 11.83 12.21
CA GLY A 299 -13.40 12.34 12.99
C GLY A 299 -13.60 13.81 13.39
N PRO A 300 -12.58 14.40 14.06
CA PRO A 300 -12.57 15.83 14.36
C PRO A 300 -12.69 16.66 13.07
N VAL A 301 -13.44 17.76 13.10
CA VAL A 301 -13.48 18.70 11.96
C VAL A 301 -12.10 19.39 11.85
N VAL A 302 -11.29 18.87 10.92
CA VAL A 302 -9.97 19.36 10.50
C VAL A 302 -10.10 20.12 9.18
N TYR A 303 -9.03 20.27 8.39
CA TYR A 303 -9.13 20.75 7.00
C TYR A 303 -9.39 19.64 5.99
N ALA A 304 -10.24 19.93 4.99
CA ALA A 304 -10.43 19.08 3.82
C ALA A 304 -9.12 18.98 3.02
N ASN A 305 -8.76 17.77 2.59
CA ASN A 305 -7.53 17.45 1.86
C ASN A 305 -7.79 16.84 0.47
N HIS A 306 -9.02 16.46 0.14
CA HIS A 306 -9.38 15.90 -1.17
C HIS A 306 -10.57 16.61 -1.78
N ALA A 307 -10.63 16.65 -3.12
CA ALA A 307 -11.72 17.27 -3.88
C ALA A 307 -12.30 16.24 -4.85
N VAL A 308 -13.63 16.14 -4.86
CA VAL A 308 -14.37 15.10 -5.58
C VAL A 308 -15.67 15.66 -6.13
N THR A 309 -16.22 15.05 -7.17
CA THR A 309 -17.40 15.59 -7.85
C THR A 309 -18.67 14.91 -7.37
N LEU A 310 -19.59 15.67 -6.80
CA LEU A 310 -20.94 15.25 -6.43
C LEU A 310 -21.79 15.09 -7.69
N VAL A 311 -22.24 13.86 -7.96
CA VAL A 311 -22.98 13.48 -9.19
C VAL A 311 -24.41 12.95 -8.95
N GLY A 312 -24.81 12.71 -7.70
CA GLY A 312 -26.12 12.13 -7.40
C GLY A 312 -26.41 11.93 -5.91
N TRP A 313 -27.50 11.23 -5.61
CA TRP A 313 -27.90 10.85 -4.26
C TRP A 313 -28.82 9.62 -4.23
N ASP A 314 -28.87 8.89 -3.11
CA ASP A 314 -29.98 8.01 -2.71
C ASP A 314 -30.34 8.19 -1.22
N ASP A 315 -31.54 8.69 -0.96
CA ASP A 315 -32.15 8.87 0.36
C ASP A 315 -32.40 7.54 1.10
N ASN A 316 -32.33 6.41 0.39
CA ASN A 316 -32.54 5.08 0.96
C ASN A 316 -31.25 4.32 1.25
N TYR A 317 -30.09 4.81 0.79
CA TYR A 317 -28.81 4.11 0.89
C TYR A 317 -28.53 3.72 2.35
N SER A 318 -28.12 2.48 2.57
CA SER A 318 -28.18 1.85 3.88
C SER A 318 -27.12 2.40 4.83
N ALA A 319 -27.53 2.89 6.01
CA ALA A 319 -26.59 3.36 7.02
C ALA A 319 -25.60 2.27 7.50
N GLN A 320 -25.93 1.00 7.26
CA GLN A 320 -25.13 -0.19 7.62
C GLN A 320 -24.05 -0.52 6.59
N ASN A 321 -24.01 0.17 5.45
CA ASN A 321 -22.99 0.00 4.41
C ASN A 321 -21.70 0.79 4.73
N PHE A 322 -21.80 1.80 5.60
CA PHE A 322 -20.67 2.60 6.04
C PHE A 322 -19.92 1.94 7.21
N THR A 323 -18.59 2.04 7.19
CA THR A 323 -17.72 1.72 8.32
C THR A 323 -17.04 3.01 8.81
N PRO A 324 -17.34 3.49 10.03
CA PRO A 324 -18.35 2.98 10.97
C PRO A 324 -19.79 3.25 10.51
N THR A 325 -20.77 2.51 11.03
CA THR A 325 -22.20 2.64 10.68
C THR A 325 -22.72 4.07 10.86
N ALA A 326 -23.32 4.63 9.81
CA ALA A 326 -23.81 6.01 9.80
C ALA A 326 -25.06 6.23 10.71
N PRO A 327 -25.35 7.48 11.14
CA PRO A 327 -26.48 7.80 12.01
C PRO A 327 -27.87 7.51 11.41
N GLY A 328 -27.98 7.46 10.09
CA GLY A 328 -29.21 7.19 9.35
C GLY A 328 -28.93 6.82 7.89
N ASN A 329 -29.97 6.39 7.16
CA ASN A 329 -29.87 6.14 5.72
C ASN A 329 -29.77 7.45 4.95
N GLY A 330 -29.17 7.39 3.76
CA GLY A 330 -28.97 8.52 2.87
C GLY A 330 -27.50 8.71 2.50
N ALA A 331 -27.22 8.76 1.20
CA ALA A 331 -25.88 8.97 0.66
C ALA A 331 -25.90 9.89 -0.57
N PHE A 332 -24.84 10.66 -0.73
CA PHE A 332 -24.44 11.28 -1.98
C PHE A 332 -23.69 10.27 -2.85
N ILE A 333 -23.79 10.42 -4.17
CA ILE A 333 -23.02 9.64 -5.16
C ILE A 333 -21.91 10.55 -5.70
N ILE A 334 -20.67 10.07 -5.64
CA ILE A 334 -19.46 10.83 -5.91
C ILE A 334 -18.67 10.19 -7.05
N LYS A 335 -18.16 11.01 -7.96
CA LYS A 335 -17.09 10.69 -8.93
C LYS A 335 -15.75 11.08 -8.32
N ASN A 336 -14.81 10.13 -8.25
CA ASN A 336 -13.44 10.37 -7.79
C ASN A 336 -12.52 10.78 -8.97
N SER A 337 -11.20 10.76 -8.76
CA SER A 337 -10.17 11.05 -9.78
C SER A 337 -9.02 10.04 -9.76
N TRP A 338 -9.27 8.79 -9.35
CA TRP A 338 -8.27 7.74 -9.15
C TRP A 338 -8.46 6.56 -10.12
N GLY A 339 -8.81 6.87 -11.38
CA GLY A 339 -9.19 5.89 -12.38
C GLY A 339 -10.58 5.27 -12.14
N ASP A 340 -10.99 4.38 -13.05
CA ASP A 340 -12.23 3.60 -12.96
C ASP A 340 -12.05 2.24 -12.27
N SER A 341 -10.81 1.73 -12.19
CA SER A 341 -10.43 0.53 -11.44
C SER A 341 -10.60 0.66 -9.91
N TRP A 342 -10.78 1.87 -9.39
CA TRP A 342 -11.00 2.15 -7.97
C TRP A 342 -12.50 2.30 -7.64
N GLY A 343 -12.96 1.67 -6.55
CA GLY A 343 -14.33 1.86 -6.04
C GLY A 343 -15.40 1.13 -6.88
N GLU A 344 -16.48 1.84 -7.24
CA GLU A 344 -17.55 1.40 -8.15
C GLU A 344 -17.39 2.13 -9.49
N ASP A 345 -16.56 1.61 -10.39
CA ASP A 345 -16.22 2.22 -11.69
C ASP A 345 -15.65 3.66 -11.56
N GLY A 346 -14.86 3.92 -10.52
CA GLY A 346 -14.36 5.26 -10.15
C GLY A 346 -15.33 6.12 -9.33
N PHE A 347 -16.50 5.57 -8.97
CA PHE A 347 -17.52 6.23 -8.12
C PHE A 347 -17.61 5.59 -6.72
N TYR A 348 -18.19 6.32 -5.76
CA TYR A 348 -18.47 5.81 -4.42
C TYR A 348 -19.57 6.63 -3.72
N TYR A 349 -20.07 6.13 -2.58
CA TYR A 349 -21.16 6.74 -1.82
C TYR A 349 -20.65 7.46 -0.56
N VAL A 350 -20.87 8.76 -0.41
CA VAL A 350 -20.56 9.49 0.85
C VAL A 350 -21.83 9.68 1.68
N SER A 351 -21.75 9.41 2.98
CA SER A 351 -22.89 9.56 3.90
C SER A 351 -23.40 11.00 3.97
N TYR A 352 -24.73 11.20 3.99
CA TYR A 352 -25.36 12.50 4.31
C TYR A 352 -24.99 13.06 5.70
N TYR A 353 -24.32 12.27 6.54
CA TYR A 353 -23.93 12.63 7.90
C TYR A 353 -22.44 12.94 8.05
N ASP A 354 -21.67 12.88 6.96
CA ASP A 354 -20.25 13.22 6.93
C ASP A 354 -19.98 14.60 7.56
N THR A 355 -18.94 14.68 8.41
CA THR A 355 -18.69 15.90 9.19
C THR A 355 -17.89 16.98 8.46
N VAL A 356 -17.38 16.70 7.25
CA VAL A 356 -16.58 17.66 6.47
C VAL A 356 -17.19 17.93 5.09
N MET A 357 -17.71 16.92 4.39
CA MET A 357 -18.26 17.08 3.04
C MET A 357 -19.30 18.22 2.98
N GLY A 358 -18.97 19.29 2.25
CA GLY A 358 -19.85 20.46 2.06
C GLY A 358 -20.45 21.06 3.35
N ASN A 359 -19.78 20.89 4.50
CA ASN A 359 -20.34 21.25 5.81
C ASN A 359 -20.04 22.71 6.20
N ASP A 360 -20.96 23.31 6.95
CA ASP A 360 -20.93 24.69 7.43
C ASP A 360 -20.61 24.77 8.95
N GLU A 361 -20.26 23.65 9.60
CA GLU A 361 -19.81 23.63 11.01
C GLU A 361 -18.27 23.78 11.13
N GLY A 362 -17.83 24.58 12.12
CA GLY A 362 -16.42 24.97 12.28
C GLY A 362 -15.56 24.05 13.12
N ILE A 363 -14.23 24.20 12.98
CA ILE A 363 -13.21 23.50 13.79
C ILE A 363 -13.52 23.65 15.29
N ASP A 364 -13.46 22.55 16.04
CA ASP A 364 -14.07 22.41 17.37
C ASP A 364 -13.58 23.46 18.40
N GLY A 365 -14.38 24.50 18.60
CA GLY A 365 -14.10 25.63 19.50
C GLY A 365 -13.51 26.90 18.85
N ILE A 366 -13.21 26.89 17.56
CA ILE A 366 -12.86 28.06 16.76
C ILE A 366 -14.09 28.48 15.94
N GLY A 367 -14.48 29.75 16.03
CA GLY A 367 -15.72 30.27 15.42
C GLY A 367 -15.61 30.53 13.91
N THR A 368 -15.08 29.57 13.15
CA THR A 368 -14.65 29.70 11.75
C THR A 368 -15.13 28.46 11.00
N LYS A 369 -16.10 28.62 10.09
CA LYS A 369 -16.60 27.51 9.26
C LYS A 369 -15.68 27.35 8.04
N PRO A 370 -15.18 26.16 7.73
CA PRO A 370 -14.29 26.04 6.58
C PRO A 370 -14.85 25.14 5.47
N TYR A 371 -14.33 25.30 4.24
CA TYR A 371 -14.65 24.51 3.04
C TYR A 371 -16.10 24.54 2.55
N ALA A 372 -16.63 25.74 2.30
CA ALA A 372 -17.56 25.93 1.19
C ALA A 372 -16.83 25.77 -0.17
N GLY A 373 -16.15 24.64 -0.36
CA GLY A 373 -15.53 24.21 -1.61
C GLY A 373 -16.57 23.57 -2.52
N ASN A 374 -17.72 24.23 -2.69
CA ASN A 374 -18.91 23.69 -3.35
C ASN A 374 -19.16 24.47 -4.66
N PHE A 375 -18.41 24.15 -5.71
CA PHE A 375 -18.35 24.94 -6.94
C PHE A 375 -19.10 24.24 -8.09
N LEU A 376 -19.88 25.00 -8.86
CA LEU A 376 -20.41 24.54 -10.15
C LEU A 376 -20.04 25.52 -11.26
N TYR A 377 -19.46 24.99 -12.33
CA TYR A 377 -18.93 25.75 -13.46
C TYR A 377 -19.85 25.67 -14.67
N THR A 378 -20.03 26.78 -15.39
CA THR A 378 -20.81 26.83 -16.63
C THR A 378 -20.05 27.60 -17.72
N ALA A 379 -20.20 27.18 -18.98
CA ALA A 379 -19.54 27.84 -20.09
C ALA A 379 -20.39 27.90 -21.36
N GLU A 380 -20.01 28.80 -22.26
CA GLU A 380 -20.57 28.92 -23.61
C GLU A 380 -19.46 28.88 -24.67
N ASN A 381 -19.86 28.88 -25.95
CA ASN A 381 -18.94 28.90 -27.07
C ASN A 381 -18.17 30.23 -27.11
N VAL A 382 -16.88 30.17 -27.48
CA VAL A 382 -15.99 31.34 -27.51
C VAL A 382 -16.43 32.46 -28.44
N SER A 383 -17.38 32.18 -29.34
CA SER A 383 -18.03 33.15 -30.21
C SER A 383 -18.91 34.19 -29.50
N ASN A 384 -19.07 34.12 -28.16
CA ASN A 384 -19.94 35.00 -27.39
C ASN A 384 -19.42 36.45 -27.30
N TYR A 385 -18.16 36.67 -26.93
CA TYR A 385 -17.49 37.98 -27.02
C TYR A 385 -16.03 37.82 -27.46
N GLY A 386 -15.49 38.81 -28.19
CA GLY A 386 -14.18 38.69 -28.84
C GLY A 386 -12.95 39.07 -27.99
N ARG A 387 -13.13 39.73 -26.83
CA ARG A 387 -12.03 40.22 -25.98
C ARG A 387 -12.49 40.48 -24.54
N VAL A 388 -11.69 40.05 -23.56
CA VAL A 388 -11.79 40.47 -22.15
C VAL A 388 -10.84 41.63 -21.83
N TYR A 389 -11.28 42.54 -20.96
CA TYR A 389 -10.46 43.53 -20.25
C TYR A 389 -10.53 43.26 -18.75
N GLN A 390 -9.38 43.18 -18.09
CA GLN A 390 -9.25 42.81 -16.68
C GLN A 390 -7.97 43.41 -16.06
N TYR A 391 -7.82 43.30 -14.74
CA TYR A 391 -6.60 43.62 -13.98
C TYR A 391 -6.44 42.67 -12.77
N ASP A 392 -6.95 41.46 -12.92
CA ASP A 392 -7.18 40.48 -11.85
C ASP A 392 -6.97 39.07 -12.41
N GLU A 393 -5.77 38.84 -12.93
CA GLU A 393 -5.27 37.59 -13.49
C GLU A 393 -5.30 36.43 -12.46
N LEU A 394 -5.06 36.70 -11.18
CA LEU A 394 -5.18 35.73 -10.09
C LEU A 394 -6.58 35.74 -9.42
N GLY A 395 -7.52 36.53 -9.93
CA GLY A 395 -8.92 36.53 -9.51
C GLY A 395 -9.17 36.87 -8.04
N TRP A 396 -10.16 36.21 -7.45
CA TRP A 396 -10.66 36.52 -6.10
C TRP A 396 -9.79 35.87 -5.01
N VAL A 397 -8.89 36.67 -4.41
CA VAL A 397 -8.00 36.22 -3.30
C VAL A 397 -8.23 36.98 -1.98
N GLY A 398 -9.20 37.91 -1.95
CA GLY A 398 -9.65 38.57 -0.73
C GLY A 398 -10.91 39.42 -0.92
N CYS A 399 -11.49 39.90 0.19
CA CYS A 399 -12.67 40.77 0.19
C CYS A 399 -12.36 42.13 0.82
N ALA A 400 -12.98 43.20 0.33
CA ALA A 400 -12.81 44.55 0.83
C ALA A 400 -14.12 45.36 0.93
N GLY A 401 -14.13 46.40 1.76
CA GLY A 401 -15.28 47.28 1.95
C GLY A 401 -15.05 48.39 2.97
N TYR A 402 -16.14 48.86 3.58
CA TYR A 402 -16.13 50.02 4.50
C TYR A 402 -16.86 49.72 5.83
N ASN A 403 -16.92 48.44 6.24
CA ASN A 403 -17.78 47.95 7.32
C ASN A 403 -19.27 48.34 7.11
N ASN A 404 -19.73 48.15 5.88
CA ASN A 404 -21.07 48.41 5.40
C ASN A 404 -21.40 47.39 4.31
N SER A 405 -22.64 46.91 4.22
CA SER A 405 -23.00 45.92 3.21
C SER A 405 -23.10 46.48 1.79
N THR A 406 -23.18 47.82 1.64
CA THR A 406 -23.09 48.51 0.35
C THR A 406 -21.74 49.20 0.17
N ALA A 407 -21.08 48.94 -0.97
CA ALA A 407 -19.91 49.70 -1.44
C ALA A 407 -19.82 49.65 -2.97
N SER A 408 -19.05 50.56 -3.58
CA SER A 408 -18.82 50.57 -5.03
C SER A 408 -17.36 50.26 -5.36
N GLY A 409 -17.14 49.32 -6.29
CA GLY A 409 -15.85 49.07 -6.95
C GLY A 409 -15.89 49.57 -8.40
N ALA A 410 -14.74 49.87 -8.99
CA ALA A 410 -14.69 50.27 -10.39
C ALA A 410 -13.29 50.12 -11.02
N ASN A 411 -13.25 49.65 -12.27
CA ASN A 411 -12.03 49.57 -13.07
C ASN A 411 -12.11 50.56 -14.25
N ILE A 412 -10.98 51.19 -14.58
CA ILE A 412 -10.83 52.10 -15.74
C ILE A 412 -9.99 51.42 -16.82
N PHE A 413 -10.62 51.10 -17.94
CA PHE A 413 -10.00 50.46 -19.09
C PHE A 413 -9.75 51.47 -20.23
N THR A 414 -8.92 51.07 -21.20
CA THR A 414 -8.73 51.82 -22.45
C THR A 414 -9.03 50.90 -23.62
N ALA A 415 -10.01 51.27 -24.45
CA ALA A 415 -10.39 50.50 -25.63
C ALA A 415 -9.21 50.39 -26.61
N SER A 416 -8.87 49.17 -26.99
CA SER A 416 -7.79 48.84 -27.93
C SER A 416 -8.21 49.12 -29.37
N SER A 417 -9.51 48.98 -29.64
CA SER A 417 -10.11 48.79 -30.96
C SER A 417 -11.40 49.61 -31.10
N ASN A 418 -12.00 49.63 -32.30
CA ASN A 418 -13.34 50.20 -32.48
C ASN A 418 -14.36 49.08 -32.23
N GLU A 419 -14.77 48.95 -30.99
CA GLU A 419 -15.45 47.76 -30.44
C GLU A 419 -16.71 48.14 -29.68
N THR A 420 -17.55 47.14 -29.39
CA THR A 420 -18.74 47.30 -28.54
C THR A 420 -18.46 46.62 -27.21
N LEU A 421 -18.71 47.29 -26.08
CA LEU A 421 -18.81 46.67 -24.75
C LEU A 421 -20.20 46.06 -24.60
N GLU A 422 -20.26 44.77 -24.33
CA GLU A 422 -21.49 43.97 -24.43
C GLU A 422 -21.84 43.28 -23.11
N ALA A 423 -20.83 42.81 -22.35
CA ALA A 423 -21.03 42.27 -21.01
C ALA A 423 -19.98 42.78 -20.01
N VAL A 424 -20.27 42.58 -18.72
CA VAL A 424 -19.42 42.90 -17.57
C VAL A 424 -19.47 41.73 -16.60
N SER A 425 -18.32 41.24 -16.13
CA SER A 425 -18.28 40.28 -15.03
C SER A 425 -17.72 40.86 -13.74
N PHE A 426 -18.09 40.21 -12.64
CA PHE A 426 -17.61 40.46 -11.30
C PHE A 426 -17.93 39.25 -10.43
N TYR A 427 -17.33 39.19 -9.23
CA TYR A 427 -17.75 38.23 -8.22
C TYR A 427 -18.83 38.83 -7.31
N THR A 428 -19.83 38.04 -6.90
CA THR A 428 -20.65 38.35 -5.73
C THR A 428 -20.19 37.51 -4.53
N VAL A 429 -19.88 38.18 -3.42
CA VAL A 429 -19.19 37.56 -2.28
C VAL A 429 -20.14 36.97 -1.22
N ASP A 430 -21.45 37.10 -1.38
CA ASP A 430 -22.50 36.65 -0.44
C ASP A 430 -23.77 36.34 -1.24
N SER A 431 -24.45 35.23 -0.97
CA SER A 431 -25.65 34.80 -1.71
C SER A 431 -26.78 35.84 -1.62
N ASN A 432 -27.66 35.91 -2.62
CA ASN A 432 -28.74 36.91 -2.71
C ASN A 432 -28.22 38.37 -2.82
N SER A 433 -27.00 38.58 -3.32
CA SER A 433 -26.40 39.91 -3.51
C SER A 433 -27.11 40.72 -4.60
N ILE A 434 -27.17 42.03 -4.40
CA ILE A 434 -27.71 43.00 -5.36
C ILE A 434 -26.54 43.76 -6.00
N TYR A 435 -26.59 43.96 -7.32
CA TYR A 435 -25.61 44.75 -8.07
C TYR A 435 -26.26 45.91 -8.83
N ASN A 436 -25.46 46.94 -9.12
CA ASN A 436 -25.81 48.09 -9.94
C ASN A 436 -24.58 48.52 -10.78
N ILE A 437 -24.55 48.06 -12.03
CA ILE A 437 -23.53 48.37 -13.04
C ILE A 437 -23.79 49.76 -13.62
N SER A 438 -22.74 50.54 -13.83
CA SER A 438 -22.78 51.85 -14.50
C SER A 438 -21.52 52.07 -15.34
N VAL A 439 -21.68 52.21 -16.66
CA VAL A 439 -20.57 52.43 -17.60
C VAL A 439 -20.40 53.92 -17.88
N TYR A 440 -19.19 54.46 -17.73
CA TYR A 440 -18.86 55.85 -18.08
C TYR A 440 -17.85 55.91 -19.22
N LEU A 441 -17.98 56.93 -20.09
CA LEU A 441 -17.07 57.19 -21.20
C LEU A 441 -16.22 58.42 -20.93
N ASN A 442 -14.89 58.29 -21.01
CA ASN A 442 -13.90 59.30 -20.68
C ASN A 442 -14.02 59.78 -19.21
N PRO A 443 -13.75 58.91 -18.21
CA PRO A 443 -13.64 59.32 -16.80
C PRO A 443 -12.64 60.47 -16.60
N GLU A 444 -12.89 61.35 -15.61
CA GLU A 444 -12.15 62.61 -15.44
C GLU A 444 -11.08 62.58 -14.32
N SER A 445 -11.46 62.12 -13.13
CA SER A 445 -10.62 62.16 -11.91
C SER A 445 -11.16 61.11 -10.92
N GLY A 446 -10.75 59.87 -11.16
CA GLY A 446 -11.48 58.69 -10.71
C GLY A 446 -12.49 58.20 -11.78
N PRO A 447 -13.19 57.09 -11.53
CA PRO A 447 -13.91 56.29 -12.52
C PRO A 447 -15.26 56.87 -12.98
N VAL A 448 -15.54 58.14 -12.67
CA VAL A 448 -16.79 58.84 -13.03
C VAL A 448 -16.50 60.20 -13.64
N ASN A 449 -17.49 60.79 -14.31
CA ASN A 449 -17.38 62.15 -14.85
C ASN A 449 -18.68 62.94 -14.75
N SER A 450 -18.60 64.23 -15.10
CA SER A 450 -19.70 65.19 -15.00
C SER A 450 -20.86 64.98 -16.00
N SER A 451 -20.74 64.03 -16.95
CA SER A 451 -21.78 63.71 -17.93
C SER A 451 -22.77 62.62 -17.45
N GLY A 452 -22.38 61.83 -16.46
CA GLY A 452 -23.13 60.64 -16.02
C GLY A 452 -22.81 59.37 -16.83
N PRO A 453 -23.34 58.21 -16.41
CA PRO A 453 -23.13 56.95 -17.11
C PRO A 453 -23.91 56.91 -18.43
N VAL A 454 -23.40 56.13 -19.39
CA VAL A 454 -24.03 55.92 -20.71
C VAL A 454 -24.86 54.63 -20.78
N SER A 455 -24.60 53.67 -19.89
CA SER A 455 -25.38 52.47 -19.68
C SER A 455 -25.45 52.18 -18.18
N VAL A 456 -26.59 51.71 -17.68
CA VAL A 456 -26.85 51.44 -16.26
C VAL A 456 -27.80 50.25 -16.16
N GLN A 457 -27.45 49.26 -15.34
CA GLN A 457 -28.22 48.03 -15.16
C GLN A 457 -28.11 47.56 -13.71
N ASN A 458 -29.18 46.97 -13.18
CA ASN A 458 -29.25 46.50 -11.81
C ASN A 458 -29.95 45.15 -11.77
N GLY A 459 -29.53 44.30 -10.84
CA GLY A 459 -30.05 42.95 -10.69
C GLY A 459 -29.72 42.36 -9.32
N THR A 460 -30.20 41.14 -9.09
CA THR A 460 -29.95 40.35 -7.89
C THR A 460 -29.46 38.99 -8.34
N ILE A 461 -28.43 38.44 -7.69
CA ILE A 461 -27.90 37.10 -7.99
C ILE A 461 -28.14 36.22 -6.77
N ALA A 462 -28.77 35.06 -6.98
CA ALA A 462 -29.24 34.21 -5.89
C ALA A 462 -28.11 33.45 -5.18
N ILE A 463 -27.09 33.01 -5.93
CA ILE A 463 -25.94 32.24 -5.46
C ILE A 463 -24.68 33.12 -5.59
N ALA A 464 -23.72 32.96 -4.68
CA ALA A 464 -22.44 33.66 -4.74
C ALA A 464 -21.52 33.10 -5.85
N GLY A 465 -20.40 33.77 -6.12
CA GLY A 465 -19.38 33.29 -7.08
C GLY A 465 -19.04 34.31 -8.15
N TYR A 466 -18.70 33.85 -9.36
CA TYR A 466 -18.36 34.66 -10.53
C TYR A 466 -19.53 34.70 -11.52
N HIS A 467 -19.83 35.87 -12.07
CA HIS A 467 -21.01 36.08 -12.93
C HIS A 467 -20.70 36.98 -14.12
N THR A 468 -21.20 36.66 -15.31
CA THR A 468 -20.99 37.44 -16.56
C THR A 468 -22.31 38.04 -17.04
N ILE A 469 -22.48 39.34 -16.82
CA ILE A 469 -23.74 40.06 -17.03
C ILE A 469 -23.76 40.77 -18.38
N ASP A 470 -24.59 40.26 -19.29
CA ASP A 470 -25.01 40.93 -20.53
C ASP A 470 -25.59 42.33 -20.25
N LEU A 471 -25.21 43.33 -21.04
CA LEU A 471 -25.68 44.71 -20.89
C LEU A 471 -26.98 44.97 -21.65
N ASP A 472 -28.03 45.39 -20.94
CA ASP A 472 -29.32 45.94 -21.43
C ASP A 472 -29.16 47.03 -22.51
N THR A 473 -27.98 47.65 -22.57
CA THR A 473 -27.57 48.60 -23.61
C THR A 473 -26.06 48.53 -23.81
N ASN A 474 -25.65 47.83 -24.88
CA ASN A 474 -24.26 47.72 -25.33
C ASN A 474 -23.68 49.12 -25.62
N VAL A 475 -22.38 49.32 -25.35
CA VAL A 475 -21.72 50.63 -25.41
C VAL A 475 -20.64 50.64 -26.48
N SER A 476 -20.80 51.46 -27.52
CA SER A 476 -19.77 51.62 -28.56
C SER A 476 -18.55 52.41 -28.06
N LEU A 477 -17.38 51.84 -28.24
CA LEU A 477 -16.07 52.38 -27.86
C LEU A 477 -15.25 52.74 -29.12
N ASN A 478 -14.39 53.75 -29.01
CA ASN A 478 -13.45 54.13 -30.07
C ASN A 478 -12.03 53.72 -29.66
N ALA A 479 -11.18 53.32 -30.60
CA ALA A 479 -9.80 52.94 -30.29
C ALA A 479 -9.04 54.09 -29.58
N GLY A 480 -8.42 53.77 -28.44
CA GLY A 480 -7.75 54.72 -27.53
C GLY A 480 -8.70 55.50 -26.61
N GLN A 481 -9.97 55.11 -26.49
CA GLN A 481 -10.93 55.75 -25.58
C GLN A 481 -10.93 55.09 -24.19
N ASN A 482 -10.69 55.89 -23.15
CA ASN A 482 -10.90 55.44 -21.78
C ASN A 482 -12.41 55.25 -21.50
N PHE A 483 -12.75 54.13 -20.88
CA PHE A 483 -14.06 53.85 -20.31
C PHE A 483 -13.89 53.26 -18.92
N SER A 484 -14.93 53.33 -18.09
CA SER A 484 -14.91 52.71 -16.77
C SER A 484 -16.18 51.93 -16.52
N VAL A 485 -16.00 50.78 -15.88
CA VAL A 485 -17.08 49.95 -15.37
C VAL A 485 -17.13 50.17 -13.87
N VAL A 486 -18.23 50.76 -13.40
CA VAL A 486 -18.52 50.96 -11.98
C VAL A 486 -19.56 49.93 -11.57
N VAL A 487 -19.36 49.22 -10.47
CA VAL A 487 -20.35 48.31 -9.89
C VAL A 487 -20.56 48.68 -8.42
N GLU A 488 -21.79 49.04 -8.07
CA GLU A 488 -22.23 49.16 -6.68
C GLU A 488 -22.83 47.82 -6.23
N PHE A 489 -22.17 47.21 -5.25
CA PHE A 489 -22.55 45.92 -4.66
C PHE A 489 -23.31 46.16 -3.37
N THR A 490 -24.34 45.34 -3.09
CA THR A 490 -25.01 45.27 -1.80
C THR A 490 -25.26 43.81 -1.40
N THR A 491 -24.50 43.34 -0.43
CA THR A 491 -24.67 42.03 0.21
C THR A 491 -25.81 42.07 1.24
N PRO A 492 -26.45 40.93 1.59
CA PRO A 492 -27.45 40.89 2.65
C PRO A 492 -26.85 40.96 4.06
N ASN A 493 -25.74 40.25 4.33
CA ASN A 493 -25.21 40.08 5.69
C ASN A 493 -23.72 40.45 5.83
N TYR A 494 -22.90 40.21 4.81
CA TYR A 494 -21.47 40.52 4.83
C TYR A 494 -21.18 42.03 4.75
N THR A 495 -20.03 42.51 5.24
CA THR A 495 -19.68 43.96 5.29
C THR A 495 -18.41 44.36 4.52
N SER A 496 -17.86 43.42 3.75
CA SER A 496 -16.76 43.62 2.79
C SER A 496 -17.22 43.16 1.39
N PRO A 497 -18.17 43.86 0.74
CA PRO A 497 -18.98 43.33 -0.37
C PRO A 497 -18.26 43.27 -1.74
N ILE A 498 -16.95 43.58 -1.81
CA ILE A 498 -16.19 43.67 -3.06
C ILE A 498 -15.06 42.64 -3.04
N ALA A 499 -15.02 41.75 -4.05
CA ALA A 499 -13.88 40.88 -4.30
C ALA A 499 -12.68 41.67 -4.87
N ILE A 500 -11.48 41.30 -4.42
CA ILE A 500 -10.22 41.92 -4.86
C ILE A 500 -9.14 40.88 -5.18
N GLU A 501 -8.30 41.21 -6.16
CA GLU A 501 -6.98 40.64 -6.31
C GLU A 501 -5.99 41.43 -5.43
N LYS A 502 -5.03 40.74 -4.80
CA LYS A 502 -3.96 41.35 -4.01
C LYS A 502 -2.85 40.34 -3.72
N VAL A 503 -1.67 40.82 -3.31
CA VAL A 503 -0.62 39.94 -2.79
C VAL A 503 -1.03 39.32 -1.45
N VAL A 504 -1.03 37.99 -1.42
CA VAL A 504 -1.02 37.14 -0.22
C VAL A 504 0.29 36.34 -0.27
N LYS A 505 1.08 36.41 0.81
CA LYS A 505 2.36 35.71 0.93
C LYS A 505 2.13 34.20 0.78
N ASP A 506 3.05 33.50 0.12
CA ASP A 506 2.99 32.05 -0.12
C ASP A 506 1.68 31.60 -0.82
N TYR A 507 1.11 32.45 -1.69
CA TYR A 507 -0.11 32.12 -2.44
C TYR A 507 -0.24 32.93 -3.75
N SER A 508 -0.33 34.27 -3.67
CA SER A 508 -0.58 35.15 -4.82
C SER A 508 0.46 36.25 -4.96
N GLU A 509 1.75 35.90 -4.85
CA GLU A 509 2.84 36.89 -4.85
C GLU A 509 3.06 37.58 -6.21
N ASN A 510 2.50 37.03 -7.30
CA ASN A 510 2.51 37.65 -8.64
C ASN A 510 1.45 38.76 -8.83
N ALA A 511 0.47 38.91 -7.92
CA ALA A 511 -0.59 39.91 -8.00
C ALA A 511 -0.06 41.37 -8.08
N HIS A 512 -0.60 42.20 -8.97
CA HIS A 512 0.01 43.49 -9.31
C HIS A 512 -0.99 44.56 -9.79
N ALA A 513 -0.96 45.74 -9.15
CA ALA A 513 -1.85 46.87 -9.48
C ALA A 513 -1.09 48.16 -9.85
N GLU A 514 -1.48 48.80 -10.96
CA GLU A 514 -0.98 50.11 -11.39
C GLU A 514 -1.93 51.26 -11.04
N ALA A 515 -1.36 52.44 -10.79
CA ALA A 515 -2.12 53.65 -10.48
C ALA A 515 -3.06 54.06 -11.63
N GLY A 516 -4.34 54.24 -11.31
CA GLY A 516 -5.39 54.54 -12.26
C GLY A 516 -6.14 53.34 -12.84
N GLN A 517 -5.81 52.10 -12.46
CA GLN A 517 -6.57 50.90 -12.82
C GLN A 517 -7.87 50.79 -12.00
N SER A 518 -7.74 50.50 -10.71
CA SER A 518 -8.84 50.12 -9.82
C SER A 518 -9.17 51.18 -8.77
N PHE A 519 -10.46 51.33 -8.46
CA PHE A 519 -10.97 52.31 -7.50
C PHE A 519 -12.09 51.75 -6.62
N MET A 520 -12.20 52.27 -5.39
CA MET A 520 -13.30 51.98 -4.46
C MET A 520 -14.00 53.26 -3.98
N SER A 521 -15.29 53.15 -3.63
CA SER A 521 -16.08 54.20 -3.00
C SER A 521 -17.07 53.68 -1.96
N PHE A 522 -17.27 54.45 -0.90
CA PHE A 522 -18.31 54.21 0.11
C PHE A 522 -19.65 54.91 -0.21
N ASN A 523 -19.73 55.68 -1.31
CA ASN A 523 -20.90 56.50 -1.64
C ASN A 523 -21.08 56.84 -3.14
N GLY A 524 -20.37 56.15 -4.04
CA GLY A 524 -20.38 56.37 -5.50
C GLY A 524 -19.83 57.72 -5.99
N SER A 525 -19.39 58.62 -5.10
CA SER A 525 -19.01 60.01 -5.43
C SER A 525 -17.62 60.44 -4.95
N GLN A 526 -17.11 59.84 -3.88
CA GLN A 526 -15.74 59.98 -3.40
C GLN A 526 -14.99 58.69 -3.69
N TRP A 527 -13.98 58.76 -4.57
CA TRP A 527 -13.27 57.60 -5.08
C TRP A 527 -11.82 57.58 -4.61
N THR A 528 -11.37 56.41 -4.17
CA THR A 528 -10.00 56.12 -3.74
C THR A 528 -9.38 55.18 -4.77
N ASP A 529 -8.25 55.56 -5.35
CA ASP A 529 -7.37 54.67 -6.12
C ASP A 529 -6.74 53.66 -5.14
N ILE A 530 -6.78 52.36 -5.48
CA ILE A 530 -6.33 51.30 -4.57
C ILE A 530 -4.94 50.73 -4.91
N SER A 531 -4.28 51.23 -5.96
CA SER A 531 -2.93 50.77 -6.36
C SER A 531 -1.88 50.96 -5.25
N ASP A 532 -2.02 51.99 -4.41
CA ASP A 532 -1.14 52.26 -3.25
C ASP A 532 -1.13 51.10 -2.22
N SER A 533 -2.08 50.17 -2.30
CA SER A 533 -2.15 48.94 -1.49
C SER A 533 -1.78 47.66 -2.26
N ASN A 534 -1.38 47.78 -3.54
CA ASN A 534 -1.21 46.70 -4.51
C ASN A 534 -2.43 45.74 -4.55
N MET A 535 -3.59 46.31 -4.91
CA MET A 535 -4.85 45.58 -5.03
C MET A 535 -5.60 46.05 -6.29
N ASN A 536 -6.31 45.12 -6.94
CA ASN A 536 -7.26 45.43 -8.00
C ASN A 536 -8.67 44.93 -7.65
N VAL A 537 -9.72 45.54 -8.20
CA VAL A 537 -11.09 45.04 -8.03
C VAL A 537 -11.37 43.98 -9.09
N CYS A 538 -11.96 42.86 -8.71
CA CYS A 538 -12.35 41.80 -9.64
C CYS A 538 -13.60 42.19 -10.46
N ILE A 539 -13.40 43.05 -11.45
CA ILE A 539 -14.39 43.50 -12.45
C ILE A 539 -13.74 43.37 -13.83
N LYS A 540 -14.33 42.57 -14.72
CA LYS A 540 -13.88 42.40 -16.10
C LYS A 540 -14.91 42.96 -17.09
N ALA A 541 -14.48 43.32 -18.29
CA ALA A 541 -15.32 43.93 -19.33
C ALA A 541 -15.15 43.20 -20.67
N PHE A 542 -16.26 42.76 -21.27
CA PHE A 542 -16.25 41.94 -22.49
C PHE A 542 -16.69 42.75 -23.71
N THR A 543 -15.87 42.70 -24.75
CA THR A 543 -16.08 43.48 -25.96
C THR A 543 -16.01 42.64 -27.24
N THR A 544 -16.75 43.06 -28.26
CA THR A 544 -16.69 42.48 -29.61
C THR A 544 -16.24 43.55 -30.60
N GLU A 545 -15.17 43.28 -31.34
CA GLU A 545 -14.70 44.14 -32.42
C GLU A 545 -15.37 43.77 -33.76
N ASN A 546 -15.71 44.79 -34.54
CA ASN A 546 -16.31 44.62 -35.87
C ASN A 546 -15.21 44.41 -36.94
N LYS A 547 -14.58 43.23 -36.89
CA LYS A 547 -13.46 42.78 -37.75
C LYS A 547 -13.75 41.42 -38.39
N GLU A 548 -12.89 40.98 -39.31
CA GLU A 548 -12.83 39.59 -39.75
C GLU A 548 -12.63 38.63 -38.56
N PRO A 549 -13.07 37.36 -38.62
CA PRO A 549 -12.86 36.41 -37.53
C PRO A 549 -11.37 36.21 -37.26
N ASP A 550 -10.98 35.93 -36.02
CA ASP A 550 -9.69 35.28 -35.75
C ASP A 550 -9.98 33.78 -35.68
N SER A 551 -9.57 33.04 -36.71
CA SER A 551 -9.96 31.64 -36.85
C SER A 551 -9.14 30.73 -35.94
N ALA A 552 -9.83 29.78 -35.30
CA ALA A 552 -9.22 28.70 -34.54
C ALA A 552 -10.16 27.48 -34.49
N PHE A 553 -9.60 26.29 -34.27
CA PHE A 553 -10.36 25.06 -34.12
C PHE A 553 -9.65 24.03 -33.24
N VAL A 554 -10.45 23.14 -32.65
CA VAL A 554 -10.04 21.96 -31.88
C VAL A 554 -10.72 20.71 -32.45
N ALA A 555 -10.31 19.53 -32.00
CA ALA A 555 -10.91 18.26 -32.34
C ALA A 555 -10.88 17.30 -31.14
N GLY A 556 -11.96 16.56 -30.88
CA GLY A 556 -12.08 15.74 -29.67
C GLY A 556 -10.95 14.74 -29.51
N THR A 557 -10.50 14.11 -30.60
CA THR A 557 -9.26 13.32 -30.65
C THR A 557 -8.32 13.75 -31.76
N ARG A 558 -7.03 13.40 -31.61
CA ARG A 558 -5.97 13.53 -32.61
C ARG A 558 -5.47 12.19 -33.15
N TYR A 559 -5.69 11.09 -32.42
CA TYR A 559 -5.40 9.71 -32.84
C TYR A 559 -6.71 8.98 -33.10
N VAL A 560 -6.81 8.32 -34.25
CA VAL A 560 -8.08 7.75 -34.74
C VAL A 560 -7.81 6.63 -35.74
N HIS A 561 -8.60 5.55 -35.76
CA HIS A 561 -8.40 4.48 -36.74
C HIS A 561 -9.14 4.73 -38.06
N VAL A 562 -8.77 3.98 -39.11
CA VAL A 562 -9.35 4.13 -40.45
C VAL A 562 -10.87 3.87 -40.46
N ASN A 563 -11.63 4.87 -40.92
CA ASN A 563 -13.09 5.04 -40.91
C ASN A 563 -13.73 5.46 -39.57
N GLU A 564 -12.97 5.60 -38.49
CA GLU A 564 -13.49 6.21 -37.25
C GLU A 564 -13.63 7.73 -37.41
N THR A 565 -14.44 8.33 -36.53
CA THR A 565 -14.95 9.68 -36.70
C THR A 565 -14.30 10.62 -35.70
N VAL A 566 -13.63 11.65 -36.21
CA VAL A 566 -13.18 12.81 -35.45
C VAL A 566 -14.28 13.87 -35.49
N ASP A 567 -14.62 14.39 -34.32
CA ASP A 567 -15.42 15.58 -34.11
C ASP A 567 -14.53 16.82 -34.12
N PHE A 568 -14.86 17.80 -34.95
CA PHE A 568 -14.16 19.08 -35.01
C PHE A 568 -15.07 20.20 -34.52
N HIS A 569 -14.50 21.15 -33.78
CA HIS A 569 -15.23 22.29 -33.25
C HIS A 569 -14.59 23.61 -33.69
N ASP A 570 -15.43 24.52 -34.18
CA ASP A 570 -15.07 25.91 -34.41
C ASP A 570 -14.91 26.66 -33.09
N VAL A 571 -13.73 27.25 -32.88
CA VAL A 571 -13.45 28.15 -31.76
C VAL A 571 -12.94 29.51 -32.26
N SER A 572 -13.45 29.94 -33.42
CA SER A 572 -13.10 31.23 -34.02
C SER A 572 -13.76 32.41 -33.30
N LEU A 573 -12.97 33.43 -32.95
CA LEU A 573 -13.44 34.67 -32.32
C LEU A 573 -14.00 35.67 -33.34
N PHE A 574 -14.64 36.74 -32.84
CA PHE A 574 -15.21 37.85 -33.62
C PHE A 574 -16.34 37.43 -34.59
N SER A 575 -17.27 36.64 -34.06
CA SER A 575 -18.58 36.32 -34.68
C SER A 575 -18.46 35.77 -36.12
N PRO A 576 -17.96 34.54 -36.31
CA PRO A 576 -18.01 33.85 -37.60
C PRO A 576 -19.46 33.63 -38.05
N GLU A 577 -19.74 33.85 -39.35
CA GLU A 577 -21.06 33.64 -39.96
C GLU A 577 -21.09 32.46 -40.94
N SER A 578 -19.92 31.98 -41.39
CA SER A 578 -19.79 30.78 -42.23
C SER A 578 -18.39 30.19 -42.21
N TRP A 579 -18.31 28.87 -42.44
CA TRP A 579 -17.13 28.03 -42.29
C TRP A 579 -16.86 27.23 -43.58
N GLU A 580 -15.59 27.05 -43.91
CA GLU A 580 -15.10 26.17 -44.98
C GLU A 580 -13.91 25.38 -44.43
N TRP A 581 -14.14 24.11 -44.14
CA TRP A 581 -13.15 23.15 -43.64
C TRP A 581 -12.48 22.40 -44.79
N ASP A 582 -11.17 22.20 -44.71
CA ASP A 582 -10.42 21.22 -45.52
C ASP A 582 -9.69 20.28 -44.56
N PHE A 583 -9.98 18.98 -44.63
CA PHE A 583 -9.41 17.96 -43.75
C PHE A 583 -8.08 17.38 -44.27
N GLY A 584 -7.59 17.86 -45.43
CA GLY A 584 -6.35 17.40 -46.05
C GLY A 584 -6.47 16.11 -46.86
N ASP A 585 -7.61 15.39 -46.77
CA ASP A 585 -7.92 14.17 -47.53
C ASP A 585 -8.56 14.46 -48.91
N ASN A 586 -8.73 15.74 -49.28
CA ASN A 586 -9.53 16.26 -50.40
C ASN A 586 -11.06 16.30 -50.17
N SER A 587 -11.53 16.03 -48.94
CA SER A 587 -12.91 16.30 -48.53
C SER A 587 -13.01 17.63 -47.75
N THR A 588 -14.22 18.19 -47.71
CA THR A 588 -14.48 19.51 -47.14
C THR A 588 -15.85 19.58 -46.47
N SER A 589 -16.01 20.48 -45.49
CA SER A 589 -17.29 20.73 -44.82
C SER A 589 -17.63 22.22 -44.74
N SER A 590 -18.91 22.53 -44.59
CA SER A 590 -19.42 23.87 -44.29
C SER A 590 -20.39 23.88 -43.09
N LEU A 591 -20.28 22.88 -42.22
CA LEU A 591 -20.87 22.90 -40.88
C LEU A 591 -19.95 23.69 -39.95
N GLN A 592 -20.50 24.26 -38.87
CA GLN A 592 -19.68 24.89 -37.83
C GLN A 592 -18.81 23.83 -37.14
N ASN A 593 -19.45 22.81 -36.55
CA ASN A 593 -18.77 21.66 -35.93
C ASN A 593 -19.06 20.39 -36.75
N PRO A 594 -18.15 19.96 -37.65
CA PRO A 594 -18.34 18.75 -38.46
C PRO A 594 -17.82 17.48 -37.79
N LEU A 595 -18.55 16.38 -37.99
CA LEU A 595 -18.01 15.03 -37.85
C LEU A 595 -17.37 14.60 -39.19
N HIS A 596 -16.15 14.05 -39.17
CA HIS A 596 -15.45 13.57 -40.35
C HIS A 596 -14.65 12.29 -40.06
N SER A 597 -14.54 11.39 -41.04
CA SER A 597 -13.78 10.14 -40.93
C SER A 597 -12.90 9.88 -42.14
N TYR A 598 -11.69 9.41 -41.88
CA TYR A 598 -10.62 9.25 -42.87
C TYR A 598 -10.57 7.81 -43.39
N SER A 599 -10.52 7.61 -44.71
CA SER A 599 -10.59 6.27 -45.31
C SER A 599 -9.23 5.59 -45.58
N GLU A 600 -8.12 6.23 -45.26
CA GLU A 600 -6.74 5.76 -45.47
C GLU A 600 -5.88 6.26 -44.29
N THR A 601 -4.82 5.53 -43.93
CA THR A 601 -3.89 5.98 -42.87
C THR A 601 -2.99 7.13 -43.30
N GLY A 602 -2.59 7.96 -42.35
CA GLY A 602 -1.62 9.03 -42.56
C GLY A 602 -1.78 10.20 -41.60
N ILE A 603 -0.89 11.19 -41.75
CA ILE A 603 -0.86 12.41 -40.95
C ILE A 603 -1.49 13.55 -41.77
N TYR A 604 -2.57 14.12 -41.26
CA TYR A 604 -3.42 15.08 -41.96
C TYR A 604 -3.21 16.51 -41.45
N THR A 605 -3.18 17.46 -42.39
CA THR A 605 -3.20 18.89 -42.10
C THR A 605 -4.61 19.39 -42.29
N VAL A 606 -5.23 19.84 -41.21
CA VAL A 606 -6.59 20.37 -41.21
C VAL A 606 -6.53 21.89 -41.28
N SER A 607 -7.51 22.52 -41.94
CA SER A 607 -7.68 23.97 -41.93
C SER A 607 -9.14 24.38 -41.88
N LEU A 608 -9.39 25.51 -41.22
CA LEU A 608 -10.69 26.15 -41.15
C LEU A 608 -10.56 27.58 -41.70
N ASN A 609 -11.32 27.87 -42.75
CA ASN A 609 -11.55 29.22 -43.28
C ASN A 609 -12.87 29.75 -42.71
N ALA A 610 -12.80 30.58 -41.67
CA ALA A 610 -13.95 31.22 -41.04
C ALA A 610 -14.16 32.64 -41.63
N SER A 611 -15.42 33.02 -41.87
CA SER A 611 -15.73 34.32 -42.47
C SER A 611 -17.02 34.97 -41.95
N ASN A 612 -17.05 36.30 -42.00
CA ASN A 612 -18.19 37.15 -41.64
C ASN A 612 -18.28 38.35 -42.61
N SER A 613 -19.19 39.28 -42.35
CA SER A 613 -19.42 40.46 -43.21
C SER A 613 -18.23 41.42 -43.36
N TYR A 614 -17.20 41.33 -42.51
CA TYR A 614 -15.99 42.16 -42.53
C TYR A 614 -14.84 41.53 -43.33
N GLY A 615 -14.70 40.20 -43.28
CA GLY A 615 -13.68 39.48 -44.02
C GLY A 615 -13.61 37.99 -43.69
N ASN A 616 -12.46 37.38 -43.95
CA ASN A 616 -12.19 35.98 -43.62
C ASN A 616 -10.77 35.79 -43.09
N ASN A 617 -10.58 34.69 -42.38
CA ASN A 617 -9.32 34.26 -41.80
C ASN A 617 -9.22 32.74 -41.91
N THR A 618 -8.01 32.21 -42.03
CA THR A 618 -7.79 30.77 -42.19
C THR A 618 -6.77 30.28 -41.19
N SER A 619 -7.23 29.46 -40.25
CA SER A 619 -6.37 28.69 -39.35
C SER A 619 -5.95 27.39 -40.01
N VAL A 620 -4.73 26.94 -39.73
CA VAL A 620 -4.17 25.70 -40.28
C VAL A 620 -3.41 24.99 -39.18
N ARG A 621 -3.80 23.76 -38.86
CA ARG A 621 -3.07 22.89 -37.92
C ARG A 621 -2.38 21.80 -38.74
N THR A 622 -1.07 21.96 -38.93
CA THR A 622 -0.22 21.03 -39.69
C THR A 622 0.09 19.80 -38.85
N SER A 623 -0.02 18.62 -39.44
CA SER A 623 0.18 17.33 -38.74
C SER A 623 -0.68 17.22 -37.48
N PHE A 624 -1.98 17.49 -37.62
CA PHE A 624 -2.88 17.63 -36.48
C PHE A 624 -3.57 16.33 -36.11
N ILE A 625 -4.13 15.63 -37.11
CA ILE A 625 -4.80 14.34 -36.95
C ILE A 625 -3.90 13.25 -37.55
N GLN A 626 -3.73 12.16 -36.82
CA GLN A 626 -2.94 11.00 -37.22
C GLN A 626 -3.85 9.78 -37.26
N VAL A 627 -4.05 9.26 -38.47
CA VAL A 627 -4.98 8.17 -38.77
C VAL A 627 -4.20 6.86 -38.85
N LEU A 628 -4.49 5.95 -37.92
CA LEU A 628 -3.75 4.73 -37.65
C LEU A 628 -4.49 3.49 -38.18
N ASN A 629 -3.76 2.40 -38.39
CA ASN A 629 -4.35 1.05 -38.37
C ASN A 629 -4.26 0.51 -36.94
N SER A 630 -4.93 -0.61 -36.64
CA SER A 630 -4.68 -1.41 -35.42
C SER A 630 -3.33 -2.15 -35.42
N THR A 631 -2.35 -1.57 -36.11
CA THR A 631 -0.94 -1.95 -36.10
C THR A 631 -0.17 -0.65 -36.24
N ILE A 632 0.32 -0.17 -35.11
CA ILE A 632 1.01 1.10 -34.95
C ILE A 632 2.51 0.81 -35.04
N VAL A 633 3.27 1.51 -35.88
CA VAL A 633 4.70 1.22 -36.06
C VAL A 633 5.57 2.31 -35.42
N VAL A 634 6.58 1.89 -34.65
CA VAL A 634 7.52 2.80 -33.96
C VAL A 634 8.90 2.72 -34.62
N ASN A 635 9.51 3.87 -34.91
CA ASN A 635 10.89 3.94 -35.40
C ASN A 635 11.58 5.25 -35.01
N SER A 636 12.64 5.14 -34.20
CA SER A 636 13.53 6.24 -33.77
C SER A 636 14.11 7.15 -34.89
N SER A 637 14.02 6.76 -36.16
CA SER A 637 14.42 7.57 -37.32
C SER A 637 13.30 8.41 -37.95
N GLY A 638 12.07 8.33 -37.43
CA GLY A 638 10.93 9.17 -37.85
C GLY A 638 10.35 8.80 -39.23
N SER A 639 10.39 7.51 -39.59
CA SER A 639 9.80 6.98 -40.82
C SER A 639 8.60 6.03 -40.62
N ALA A 640 8.20 5.83 -39.37
CA ALA A 640 7.03 5.06 -38.97
C ALA A 640 5.93 6.00 -38.45
N ASP A 641 4.94 5.47 -37.71
CA ASP A 641 3.86 6.28 -37.15
C ASP A 641 4.34 7.13 -35.96
N PHE A 642 5.21 6.58 -35.10
CA PHE A 642 5.77 7.28 -33.94
C PHE A 642 7.29 7.16 -33.82
N THR A 643 7.88 8.08 -33.03
CA THR A 643 9.33 8.16 -32.80
C THR A 643 9.76 7.50 -31.49
N THR A 644 8.95 7.61 -30.43
CA THR A 644 9.12 6.89 -29.17
C THR A 644 8.05 5.80 -29.04
N ILE A 645 8.25 4.88 -28.09
CA ILE A 645 7.30 3.81 -27.81
C ILE A 645 6.17 4.34 -26.91
N THR A 646 6.46 5.25 -25.97
CA THR A 646 5.43 5.90 -25.14
C THR A 646 4.44 6.72 -26.00
N GLU A 647 4.90 7.43 -27.05
CA GLU A 647 4.01 8.09 -28.03
C GLU A 647 3.01 7.11 -28.67
N ALA A 648 3.42 5.85 -28.87
CA ALA A 648 2.62 4.80 -29.51
C ALA A 648 1.74 4.01 -28.54
N ILE A 649 2.10 3.92 -27.26
CA ILE A 649 1.24 3.35 -26.21
C ILE A 649 0.07 4.31 -25.96
N ASN A 650 0.36 5.60 -25.75
CA ASN A 650 -0.64 6.65 -25.51
C ASN A 650 -1.58 6.89 -26.72
N ALA A 651 -1.33 6.25 -27.86
CA ALA A 651 -2.15 6.30 -29.07
C ALA A 651 -2.75 4.95 -29.47
N ALA A 652 -2.58 3.91 -28.65
CA ALA A 652 -3.14 2.57 -28.86
C ALA A 652 -4.56 2.45 -28.28
N SER A 653 -5.32 1.47 -28.77
CA SER A 653 -6.65 1.10 -28.26
C SER A 653 -6.80 -0.42 -28.07
N ASP A 654 -7.91 -0.86 -27.48
CA ASP A 654 -8.24 -2.28 -27.23
C ASP A 654 -7.91 -3.19 -28.43
N GLY A 655 -6.98 -4.13 -28.22
CA GLY A 655 -6.55 -5.11 -29.23
C GLY A 655 -5.55 -4.61 -30.27
N ASP A 656 -5.00 -3.41 -30.14
CA ASP A 656 -3.95 -2.89 -31.03
C ASP A 656 -2.62 -3.62 -30.90
N THR A 657 -1.78 -3.47 -31.93
CA THR A 657 -0.40 -4.00 -31.94
C THR A 657 0.62 -2.89 -32.21
N VAL A 658 1.39 -2.50 -31.20
CA VAL A 658 2.56 -1.61 -31.30
C VAL A 658 3.75 -2.42 -31.81
N VAL A 659 4.20 -2.17 -33.03
CA VAL A 659 5.30 -2.86 -33.71
C VAL A 659 6.55 -1.98 -33.74
N ILE A 660 7.58 -2.36 -32.99
CA ILE A 660 8.81 -1.57 -32.83
C ILE A 660 9.85 -1.99 -33.87
N GLU A 661 10.33 -1.03 -34.68
CA GLU A 661 11.45 -1.24 -35.61
C GLU A 661 12.81 -1.16 -34.90
N PRO A 662 13.86 -1.85 -35.41
CA PRO A 662 15.12 -2.01 -34.69
C PRO A 662 15.79 -0.69 -34.32
N GLY A 663 16.20 -0.56 -33.06
CA GLY A 663 16.71 0.68 -32.51
C GLY A 663 17.16 0.56 -31.05
N THR A 664 17.65 1.69 -30.53
CA THR A 664 17.82 1.89 -29.09
C THR A 664 16.95 3.06 -28.71
N TYR A 665 16.04 2.82 -27.78
CA TYR A 665 15.05 3.74 -27.25
C TYR A 665 15.47 4.08 -25.82
N THR A 666 15.31 5.34 -25.41
CA THR A 666 15.64 5.78 -24.06
C THR A 666 14.40 6.50 -23.53
N GLU A 667 13.64 5.75 -22.75
CA GLU A 667 12.30 6.05 -22.27
C GLU A 667 11.92 4.98 -21.24
N ASN A 668 11.09 5.36 -20.25
CA ASN A 668 10.45 4.43 -19.33
C ASN A 668 9.02 4.18 -19.85
N LEU A 669 8.60 2.92 -19.97
CA LEU A 669 7.27 2.58 -20.46
C LEU A 669 6.30 2.33 -19.31
N TYR A 670 5.13 2.95 -19.37
CA TYR A 670 3.97 2.66 -18.54
C TYR A 670 2.90 1.99 -19.42
N LEU A 671 2.28 0.91 -18.94
CA LEU A 671 1.28 0.14 -19.69
C LEU A 671 0.04 -0.07 -18.81
N ASP A 672 -0.96 0.77 -19.05
CA ASP A 672 -2.28 0.86 -18.39
C ASP A 672 -3.46 0.45 -19.29
N THR A 673 -3.20 0.28 -20.59
CA THR A 673 -4.23 -0.05 -21.60
C THR A 673 -4.28 -1.57 -21.86
N ASP A 674 -5.44 -2.17 -21.58
CA ASP A 674 -5.71 -3.61 -21.74
C ASP A 674 -5.59 -4.14 -23.18
N ASN A 675 -5.36 -5.46 -23.30
CA ASN A 675 -5.39 -6.25 -24.54
C ASN A 675 -4.38 -5.83 -25.64
N ILE A 676 -3.53 -4.83 -25.43
CA ILE A 676 -2.54 -4.39 -26.42
C ILE A 676 -1.39 -5.39 -26.60
N SER A 677 -0.71 -5.31 -27.75
CA SER A 677 0.46 -6.14 -28.07
C SER A 677 1.67 -5.28 -28.45
N ILE A 678 2.69 -5.22 -27.59
CA ILE A 678 3.96 -4.50 -27.87
C ILE A 678 5.01 -5.49 -28.36
N LEU A 679 5.31 -5.47 -29.66
CA LEU A 679 6.09 -6.48 -30.36
C LEU A 679 7.29 -5.86 -31.10
N SER A 680 8.47 -6.44 -30.98
CA SER A 680 9.56 -6.18 -31.93
C SER A 680 9.21 -6.73 -33.32
N SER A 681 9.38 -5.88 -34.34
CA SER A 681 9.24 -6.21 -35.76
C SER A 681 10.11 -7.38 -36.24
N THR A 682 11.17 -7.74 -35.51
CA THR A 682 12.04 -8.90 -35.81
C THR A 682 11.77 -10.10 -34.90
N GLY A 683 11.08 -9.90 -33.78
CA GLY A 683 10.91 -10.90 -32.72
C GLY A 683 12.21 -11.26 -31.97
N ASN A 684 13.27 -10.47 -32.13
CA ASN A 684 14.58 -10.67 -31.52
C ASN A 684 14.90 -9.50 -30.56
N PRO A 685 15.12 -9.76 -29.25
CA PRO A 685 15.32 -8.71 -28.24
C PRO A 685 16.54 -7.84 -28.52
N GLU A 686 17.59 -8.39 -29.10
CA GLU A 686 18.82 -7.66 -29.42
C GLU A 686 18.65 -6.60 -30.52
N ASP A 687 17.54 -6.60 -31.26
CA ASP A 687 17.23 -5.56 -32.24
C ASP A 687 16.48 -4.35 -31.63
N VAL A 688 15.81 -4.50 -30.49
CA VAL A 688 14.99 -3.46 -29.84
C VAL A 688 15.40 -3.32 -28.38
N ARG A 689 16.36 -2.41 -28.11
CA ARG A 689 16.88 -2.11 -26.76
C ARG A 689 16.14 -0.90 -26.17
N ILE A 690 15.41 -1.08 -25.08
CA ILE A 690 14.77 0.00 -24.32
C ILE A 690 15.58 0.24 -23.05
N VAL A 691 16.03 1.48 -22.87
CA VAL A 691 16.97 1.89 -21.83
C VAL A 691 16.27 2.83 -20.86
N SER A 692 16.31 2.53 -19.57
CA SER A 692 15.74 3.41 -18.54
C SER A 692 16.41 4.80 -18.57
N GLU A 693 15.64 5.86 -18.31
CA GLU A 693 16.18 7.23 -18.28
C GLU A 693 17.06 7.50 -17.05
N ASP A 694 16.72 6.90 -15.91
CA ASP A 694 17.59 6.76 -14.73
C ASP A 694 17.59 5.30 -14.24
N SER A 695 18.74 4.88 -13.76
CA SER A 695 19.01 3.62 -13.06
C SER A 695 18.22 3.39 -11.76
N SER A 696 17.48 4.39 -11.26
CA SER A 696 16.50 4.24 -10.17
C SER A 696 15.12 3.76 -10.63
N GLU A 697 14.80 3.91 -11.92
CA GLU A 697 13.44 3.77 -12.43
C GLU A 697 13.13 2.38 -13.01
N ILE A 698 11.86 2.19 -13.37
CA ILE A 698 11.35 0.98 -14.02
C ILE A 698 11.39 1.22 -15.54
N THR A 699 12.03 0.31 -16.28
CA THR A 699 12.18 0.44 -17.74
C THR A 699 10.87 0.11 -18.47
N ILE A 700 10.17 -0.93 -18.01
CA ILE A 700 8.83 -1.33 -18.47
C ILE A 700 7.98 -1.67 -17.24
N TYR A 701 6.95 -0.86 -16.99
CA TYR A 701 5.98 -1.01 -15.90
C TYR A 701 4.62 -1.39 -16.48
N LEU A 702 4.22 -2.65 -16.30
CA LEU A 702 2.93 -3.18 -16.73
C LEU A 702 1.99 -3.32 -15.54
N ILE A 703 0.84 -2.64 -15.62
CA ILE A 703 -0.30 -2.81 -14.70
C ILE A 703 -1.53 -3.40 -15.41
N ALA A 704 -1.71 -3.13 -16.71
CA ALA A 704 -2.87 -3.57 -17.51
C ALA A 704 -2.95 -5.08 -17.76
N ASP A 705 -4.14 -5.58 -18.08
CA ASP A 705 -4.44 -6.99 -18.30
C ASP A 705 -4.33 -7.43 -19.77
N ASN A 706 -4.11 -8.74 -19.96
CA ASN A 706 -4.06 -9.41 -21.27
C ASN A 706 -2.97 -8.90 -22.24
N VAL A 707 -2.03 -8.08 -21.77
CA VAL A 707 -0.98 -7.46 -22.59
C VAL A 707 0.05 -8.47 -23.09
N ASN A 708 0.42 -8.37 -24.36
CA ASN A 708 1.44 -9.21 -24.98
C ASN A 708 2.72 -8.40 -25.26
N ILE A 709 3.78 -8.60 -24.47
CA ILE A 709 5.10 -7.98 -24.71
C ILE A 709 6.01 -9.00 -25.37
N SER A 710 6.62 -8.69 -26.52
CA SER A 710 7.51 -9.65 -27.19
C SER A 710 8.71 -9.11 -27.95
N GLY A 711 9.87 -9.77 -27.77
CA GLY A 711 11.07 -9.55 -28.58
C GLY A 711 11.81 -8.25 -28.25
N ILE A 712 11.78 -7.81 -27.00
CA ILE A 712 12.31 -6.51 -26.52
C ILE A 712 13.38 -6.73 -25.45
N ASN A 713 14.47 -5.95 -25.44
CA ASN A 713 15.51 -5.98 -24.41
C ASN A 713 15.45 -4.75 -23.48
N ALA A 714 15.07 -4.92 -22.21
CA ALA A 714 14.92 -3.85 -21.21
C ALA A 714 16.13 -3.75 -20.26
N VAL A 715 16.77 -2.59 -20.19
CA VAL A 715 18.15 -2.50 -19.66
C VAL A 715 18.46 -1.21 -18.88
N ASP A 716 19.51 -1.33 -18.07
CA ASP A 716 20.17 -0.25 -17.31
C ASP A 716 19.27 0.42 -16.23
N GLY A 717 18.10 -0.13 -15.91
CA GLY A 717 17.14 0.39 -14.90
C GLY A 717 17.19 -0.31 -13.53
N TYR A 718 16.37 0.15 -12.58
CA TYR A 718 16.18 -0.55 -11.31
C TYR A 718 15.37 -1.84 -11.51
N ILE A 719 14.31 -1.78 -12.32
CA ILE A 719 13.61 -2.97 -12.82
C ILE A 719 13.59 -2.93 -14.36
N GLY A 720 13.94 -4.04 -15.01
CA GLY A 720 13.84 -4.17 -16.47
C GLY A 720 12.39 -4.31 -16.92
N ILE A 721 11.71 -5.36 -16.46
CA ILE A 721 10.27 -5.58 -16.70
C ILE A 721 9.58 -5.86 -15.35
N LEU A 722 8.70 -4.96 -14.92
CA LEU A 722 7.77 -5.18 -13.81
C LEU A 722 6.38 -5.51 -14.39
N VAL A 723 5.79 -6.60 -13.90
CA VAL A 723 4.36 -6.87 -13.99
C VAL A 723 3.80 -6.75 -12.57
N TYR A 724 2.73 -5.98 -12.40
CA TYR A 724 2.23 -5.54 -11.09
C TYR A 724 0.71 -5.67 -11.03
N PHE A 725 0.22 -6.59 -10.20
CA PHE A 725 -1.21 -6.96 -10.03
C PHE A 725 -1.95 -7.47 -11.28
N SER A 726 -1.40 -7.33 -12.50
CA SER A 726 -2.01 -7.75 -13.77
C SER A 726 -2.32 -9.25 -13.89
N GLU A 727 -3.35 -9.55 -14.70
CA GLU A 727 -3.74 -10.89 -15.13
C GLU A 727 -3.60 -11.13 -16.65
N GLY A 728 -3.43 -12.40 -17.03
CA GLY A 728 -3.53 -12.87 -18.42
C GLY A 728 -2.42 -12.42 -19.39
N CYS A 729 -1.41 -11.68 -18.94
CA CYS A 729 -0.36 -11.12 -19.78
C CYS A 729 0.67 -12.17 -20.27
N ASN A 730 1.40 -11.84 -21.33
CA ASN A 730 2.35 -12.72 -22.00
C ASN A 730 3.66 -11.98 -22.33
N ILE A 731 4.72 -12.28 -21.58
CA ILE A 731 6.06 -11.71 -21.77
C ILE A 731 6.93 -12.75 -22.49
N SER A 732 7.18 -12.61 -23.78
CA SER A 732 7.79 -13.68 -24.59
C SER A 732 8.94 -13.25 -25.49
N ASN A 733 10.00 -14.06 -25.61
CA ASN A 733 11.20 -13.71 -26.40
C ASN A 733 11.92 -12.41 -25.96
N CYS A 734 11.66 -11.92 -24.75
CA CYS A 734 12.25 -10.67 -24.25
C CYS A 734 13.63 -10.91 -23.60
N SER A 735 14.37 -9.83 -23.37
CA SER A 735 15.57 -9.81 -22.56
C SER A 735 15.46 -8.75 -21.46
N ALA A 736 16.12 -8.96 -20.34
CA ALA A 736 16.35 -7.94 -19.33
C ALA A 736 17.79 -8.04 -18.81
N SER A 737 18.59 -6.97 -18.96
CA SER A 737 20.00 -7.01 -18.55
C SER A 737 20.58 -5.73 -17.97
N GLY A 738 21.52 -5.90 -17.02
CA GLY A 738 22.17 -4.80 -16.30
C GLY A 738 21.30 -4.12 -15.22
N ASN A 739 20.13 -4.67 -14.90
CA ASN A 739 19.18 -4.07 -13.97
C ASN A 739 19.43 -4.52 -12.50
N THR A 740 18.76 -3.87 -11.54
CA THR A 740 18.69 -4.46 -10.17
C THR A 740 17.80 -5.70 -10.18
N TYR A 741 16.59 -5.63 -10.77
CA TYR A 741 15.75 -6.78 -11.05
C TYR A 741 15.52 -6.88 -12.56
N GLY A 742 15.80 -8.04 -13.18
CA GLY A 742 15.60 -8.22 -14.62
C GLY A 742 14.12 -8.32 -14.99
N ILE A 743 13.47 -9.42 -14.63
CA ILE A 743 12.03 -9.64 -14.83
C ILE A 743 11.38 -9.95 -13.47
N TYR A 744 10.33 -9.20 -13.11
CA TYR A 744 9.70 -9.25 -11.80
C TYR A 744 8.18 -9.23 -11.92
N PHE A 745 7.51 -10.23 -11.34
CA PHE A 745 6.06 -10.24 -11.13
C PHE A 745 5.76 -9.98 -9.65
N TYR A 746 4.79 -9.12 -9.38
CA TYR A 746 4.41 -8.67 -8.04
C TYR A 746 2.88 -8.69 -7.88
N TYR A 747 2.38 -9.63 -7.09
CA TYR A 747 0.95 -9.96 -6.92
C TYR A 747 0.15 -10.25 -8.21
N SER A 748 0.83 -10.42 -9.35
CA SER A 748 0.25 -10.72 -10.66
C SER A 748 -0.16 -12.20 -10.81
N GLN A 749 -1.26 -12.50 -11.51
CA GLN A 749 -1.82 -13.85 -11.60
C GLN A 749 -2.12 -14.33 -13.03
N ASP A 750 -2.09 -15.65 -13.25
CA ASP A 750 -2.49 -16.30 -14.52
C ASP A 750 -1.74 -15.79 -15.78
N ASN A 751 -0.59 -15.12 -15.61
CA ASN A 751 0.24 -14.62 -16.70
C ASN A 751 1.16 -15.72 -17.27
N SER A 752 1.90 -15.38 -18.31
CA SER A 752 2.95 -16.23 -18.89
C SER A 752 4.24 -15.47 -19.18
N VAL A 753 5.37 -16.13 -18.99
CA VAL A 753 6.68 -15.65 -19.42
C VAL A 753 7.44 -16.79 -20.11
N SER A 754 7.90 -16.57 -21.35
CA SER A 754 8.48 -17.66 -22.14
C SER A 754 9.60 -17.28 -23.12
N ASN A 755 10.63 -18.13 -23.22
CA ASN A 755 11.82 -17.87 -24.05
C ASN A 755 12.50 -16.51 -23.74
N CYS A 756 12.37 -16.01 -22.52
CA CYS A 756 12.95 -14.75 -22.07
C CYS A 756 14.32 -14.96 -21.41
N THR A 757 15.23 -14.00 -21.57
CA THR A 757 16.60 -14.05 -21.02
C THR A 757 16.79 -12.94 -19.98
N SER A 758 17.19 -13.29 -18.75
CA SER A 758 17.42 -12.31 -17.69
C SER A 758 18.86 -12.42 -17.19
N ASP A 759 19.76 -11.59 -17.74
CA ASP A 759 21.21 -11.78 -17.62
C ASP A 759 21.94 -10.54 -17.06
N GLU A 760 23.04 -10.75 -16.33
CA GLU A 760 23.87 -9.68 -15.74
C GLU A 760 23.11 -8.72 -14.76
N ASN A 761 21.98 -9.14 -14.17
CA ASN A 761 21.22 -8.36 -13.18
C ASN A 761 21.64 -8.69 -11.73
N THR A 762 21.18 -7.92 -10.73
CA THR A 762 21.31 -8.35 -9.32
C THR A 762 20.36 -9.51 -9.01
N TYR A 763 19.12 -9.45 -9.49
CA TYR A 763 18.13 -10.53 -9.43
C TYR A 763 17.62 -10.84 -10.85
N GLY A 764 17.69 -12.11 -11.28
CA GLY A 764 17.31 -12.55 -12.62
C GLY A 764 15.80 -12.53 -12.87
N LEU A 765 15.10 -13.61 -12.53
CA LEU A 765 13.63 -13.68 -12.58
C LEU A 765 13.04 -13.83 -11.19
N ARG A 766 12.05 -12.99 -10.87
CA ARG A 766 11.42 -12.93 -9.55
C ARG A 766 9.90 -13.05 -9.64
N LEU A 767 9.31 -13.88 -8.79
CA LEU A 767 7.88 -13.93 -8.52
C LEU A 767 7.69 -13.62 -7.02
N ARG A 768 6.89 -12.60 -6.68
CA ARG A 768 6.53 -12.28 -5.29
C ARG A 768 5.01 -12.20 -5.13
N GLY A 769 4.44 -13.07 -4.30
CA GLY A 769 2.99 -13.16 -4.08
C GLY A 769 2.17 -13.42 -5.35
N SER A 770 2.83 -13.88 -6.43
CA SER A 770 2.27 -14.01 -7.77
C SER A 770 1.92 -15.48 -8.03
N GLU A 771 0.69 -15.80 -8.46
CA GLU A 771 0.16 -17.17 -8.51
C GLU A 771 -0.40 -17.58 -9.89
N ASN A 772 -0.54 -18.88 -10.15
CA ASN A 772 -1.02 -19.45 -11.43
C ASN A 772 -0.18 -19.11 -12.68
N ASN A 773 0.94 -18.38 -12.57
CA ASN A 773 1.74 -17.93 -13.70
C ASN A 773 2.50 -19.10 -14.37
N ILE A 774 2.71 -19.00 -15.68
CA ILE A 774 3.28 -20.06 -16.53
C ILE A 774 4.67 -19.66 -17.04
N LEU A 775 5.71 -20.36 -16.59
CA LEU A 775 7.13 -20.12 -16.93
C LEU A 775 7.65 -21.29 -17.77
N ASN A 776 8.13 -21.07 -19.01
CA ASN A 776 8.80 -22.11 -19.83
C ASN A 776 9.93 -21.52 -20.70
N ASP A 777 10.95 -22.32 -21.03
CA ASP A 777 12.06 -21.98 -21.95
C ASP A 777 12.89 -20.72 -21.56
N ASN A 778 12.71 -20.14 -20.36
CA ASN A 778 13.41 -18.92 -19.95
C ASN A 778 14.85 -19.21 -19.45
N SER A 779 15.76 -18.25 -19.57
CA SER A 779 17.14 -18.37 -19.06
C SER A 779 17.47 -17.23 -18.12
N MET A 780 18.17 -17.51 -17.02
CA MET A 780 18.79 -16.50 -16.16
C MET A 780 20.27 -16.84 -15.99
N ASN A 781 21.18 -15.99 -16.47
CA ASN A 781 22.61 -16.28 -16.46
C ASN A 781 23.45 -15.09 -15.94
N ASN A 782 24.54 -15.38 -15.22
CA ASN A 782 25.49 -14.39 -14.71
C ASN A 782 24.86 -13.30 -13.79
N ASN A 783 23.67 -13.56 -13.21
CA ASN A 783 23.09 -12.67 -12.21
C ASN A 783 23.78 -12.87 -10.85
N THR A 784 23.61 -11.93 -9.92
CA THR A 784 24.01 -12.19 -8.52
C THR A 784 23.11 -13.27 -7.89
N PHE A 785 21.80 -13.21 -8.15
CA PHE A 785 20.82 -14.23 -7.75
C PHE A 785 19.85 -14.52 -8.92
N ASN A 786 20.01 -15.67 -9.58
CA ASN A 786 19.27 -16.00 -10.80
C ASN A 786 17.74 -16.09 -10.61
N SER A 787 17.26 -16.68 -9.52
CA SER A 787 15.82 -16.94 -9.29
C SER A 787 15.37 -16.69 -7.84
N TYR A 788 14.15 -16.15 -7.66
CA TYR A 788 13.41 -16.16 -6.39
C TYR A 788 11.89 -16.25 -6.63
N PHE A 789 11.28 -17.34 -6.21
CA PHE A 789 9.82 -17.56 -6.20
C PHE A 789 9.37 -17.86 -4.76
N ASP A 790 8.32 -17.20 -4.27
CA ASP A 790 7.83 -17.35 -2.88
C ASP A 790 6.39 -17.89 -2.74
N SER A 791 5.75 -18.25 -3.85
CA SER A 791 4.43 -18.87 -3.90
C SER A 791 4.47 -20.26 -4.54
N ASN A 792 3.52 -21.13 -4.16
CA ASN A 792 3.46 -22.54 -4.56
C ASN A 792 2.49 -22.85 -5.72
N ALA A 793 1.83 -21.83 -6.29
CA ALA A 793 0.75 -22.01 -7.26
C ALA A 793 1.14 -21.84 -8.74
N ASN A 794 2.42 -21.64 -9.06
CA ASN A 794 2.86 -21.39 -10.44
C ASN A 794 3.14 -22.70 -11.21
N ILE A 795 3.22 -22.61 -12.54
CA ILE A 795 3.60 -23.71 -13.43
C ILE A 795 4.97 -23.39 -14.03
N VAL A 796 6.04 -23.97 -13.47
CA VAL A 796 7.42 -23.74 -13.90
C VAL A 796 7.98 -25.00 -14.55
N GLY A 797 8.30 -24.93 -15.85
CA GLY A 797 8.94 -26.01 -16.60
C GLY A 797 10.43 -26.19 -16.24
N THR A 798 10.95 -27.41 -16.43
CA THR A 798 12.40 -27.70 -16.31
C THR A 798 13.20 -27.24 -17.54
N ASP A 799 12.53 -26.62 -18.51
CA ASP A 799 13.12 -25.87 -19.63
C ASP A 799 13.51 -24.44 -19.23
N ASN A 800 13.09 -23.95 -18.05
CA ASN A 800 13.67 -22.76 -17.44
C ASN A 800 15.06 -23.10 -16.87
N LEU A 801 16.07 -22.28 -17.19
CA LEU A 801 17.47 -22.53 -16.86
C LEU A 801 18.08 -21.42 -16.01
N VAL A 802 18.82 -21.78 -14.96
CA VAL A 802 19.72 -20.89 -14.21
C VAL A 802 21.17 -21.28 -14.49
N ASP A 803 21.98 -20.35 -15.02
CA ASP A 803 23.34 -20.60 -15.55
C ASP A 803 23.42 -21.87 -16.45
N GLY A 804 22.39 -22.10 -17.27
CA GLY A 804 22.26 -23.26 -18.16
C GLY A 804 21.85 -24.59 -17.50
N LYS A 805 21.55 -24.62 -16.19
CA LYS A 805 21.05 -25.79 -15.44
C LYS A 805 19.53 -25.67 -15.19
N PRO A 806 18.73 -26.74 -15.34
CA PRO A 806 17.27 -26.70 -15.14
C PRO A 806 16.81 -26.28 -13.73
N ILE A 807 15.77 -25.45 -13.66
CA ILE A 807 14.98 -25.20 -12.44
C ILE A 807 14.15 -26.44 -12.11
N TYR A 808 14.25 -26.96 -10.89
CA TYR A 808 13.32 -27.96 -10.36
C TYR A 808 12.36 -27.33 -9.36
N TYR A 809 11.11 -27.12 -9.79
CA TYR A 809 10.03 -26.58 -9.00
C TYR A 809 8.98 -27.67 -8.79
N LEU A 810 8.95 -28.26 -7.59
CA LEU A 810 8.06 -29.36 -7.25
C LEU A 810 7.00 -28.87 -6.25
N VAL A 811 5.74 -29.19 -6.54
CA VAL A 811 4.57 -28.77 -5.76
C VAL A 811 3.69 -29.99 -5.47
N ASN A 812 3.23 -30.16 -4.23
CA ASN A 812 2.32 -31.25 -3.81
C ASN A 812 2.81 -32.65 -4.26
N SER A 813 4.14 -32.84 -4.32
CA SER A 813 4.79 -34.00 -4.97
C SER A 813 5.41 -34.94 -3.94
N SER A 814 5.34 -36.25 -4.20
CA SER A 814 5.94 -37.28 -3.34
C SER A 814 6.80 -38.28 -4.11
N ASP A 815 7.66 -38.99 -3.39
CA ASP A 815 8.45 -40.13 -3.89
C ASP A 815 9.39 -39.76 -5.05
N GLN A 816 9.94 -38.53 -5.01
CA GLN A 816 10.85 -38.00 -6.04
C GLN A 816 12.31 -38.17 -5.64
N VAL A 817 13.18 -38.33 -6.63
CA VAL A 817 14.65 -38.36 -6.46
C VAL A 817 15.28 -37.40 -7.45
N LEU A 818 16.02 -36.42 -6.93
CA LEU A 818 16.79 -35.44 -7.68
C LEU A 818 18.29 -35.72 -7.46
N ASP A 819 18.83 -36.66 -8.24
CA ASP A 819 20.25 -37.03 -8.21
C ASP A 819 21.08 -36.14 -9.19
N ALA A 820 22.40 -36.37 -9.26
CA ALA A 820 23.28 -35.74 -10.24
C ALA A 820 22.85 -35.88 -11.72
N SER A 821 21.94 -36.81 -12.06
CA SER A 821 21.41 -36.94 -13.42
C SER A 821 20.30 -35.94 -13.74
N SER A 822 19.69 -35.33 -12.72
CA SER A 822 18.79 -34.17 -12.86
C SER A 822 19.53 -32.91 -13.30
N ASN A 823 20.81 -32.76 -12.89
CA ASN A 823 21.64 -31.58 -13.15
C ASN A 823 20.94 -30.26 -12.72
N ALA A 824 20.15 -30.29 -11.65
CA ALA A 824 19.37 -29.14 -11.19
C ALA A 824 20.25 -27.92 -10.88
N GLY A 825 19.80 -26.75 -11.32
CA GLY A 825 20.44 -25.46 -11.05
C GLY A 825 19.91 -24.76 -9.81
N ILE A 826 18.70 -25.11 -9.38
CA ILE A 826 18.02 -24.67 -8.17
C ILE A 826 16.90 -25.69 -7.86
N VAL A 827 16.59 -25.91 -6.57
CA VAL A 827 15.52 -26.82 -6.15
C VAL A 827 14.55 -26.09 -5.22
N TYR A 828 13.28 -25.99 -5.65
CA TYR A 828 12.14 -25.57 -4.84
C TYR A 828 11.21 -26.76 -4.56
N LEU A 829 10.90 -26.99 -3.29
CA LEU A 829 9.97 -28.01 -2.81
C LEU A 829 8.86 -27.33 -2.00
N PHE A 830 7.63 -27.36 -2.52
CA PHE A 830 6.45 -26.83 -1.85
C PHE A 830 5.47 -27.98 -1.58
N ASN A 831 5.04 -28.12 -0.32
CA ASN A 831 4.04 -29.12 0.09
C ASN A 831 4.48 -30.56 -0.28
N CYS A 832 5.78 -30.85 -0.23
CA CYS A 832 6.39 -32.07 -0.73
C CYS A 832 6.68 -33.08 0.39
N SER A 833 6.69 -34.38 0.07
CA SER A 833 7.01 -35.41 1.06
C SER A 833 7.73 -36.62 0.50
N ASN A 834 8.64 -37.24 1.27
CA ASN A 834 9.45 -38.38 0.83
C ASN A 834 10.23 -38.06 -0.47
N VAL A 835 11.03 -36.99 -0.44
CA VAL A 835 11.86 -36.52 -1.57
C VAL A 835 13.33 -36.66 -1.21
N THR A 836 14.12 -37.28 -2.09
CA THR A 836 15.58 -37.33 -1.97
C THR A 836 16.22 -36.35 -2.94
N VAL A 837 17.23 -35.61 -2.48
CA VAL A 837 18.04 -34.67 -3.26
C VAL A 837 19.51 -35.02 -2.99
N GLU A 838 20.24 -35.47 -4.01
CA GLU A 838 21.59 -36.05 -3.83
C GLU A 838 22.57 -35.66 -4.95
N ASP A 839 23.86 -35.53 -4.61
CA ASP A 839 24.97 -35.27 -5.55
C ASP A 839 24.83 -33.99 -6.42
N LEU A 840 24.16 -32.92 -5.93
CA LEU A 840 23.97 -31.66 -6.67
C LEU A 840 24.98 -30.55 -6.32
N GLU A 841 25.26 -29.67 -7.28
CA GLU A 841 26.11 -28.47 -7.15
C GLU A 841 25.31 -27.22 -7.57
N ILE A 842 24.89 -26.39 -6.60
CA ILE A 842 23.99 -25.23 -6.80
C ILE A 842 24.65 -23.91 -6.37
N GLU A 843 24.62 -22.92 -7.26
CA GLU A 843 25.31 -21.63 -7.09
C GLU A 843 24.54 -20.45 -7.71
N ASN A 844 24.90 -19.20 -7.33
CA ASN A 844 24.34 -17.95 -7.86
C ASN A 844 22.81 -17.78 -7.75
N ASN A 845 22.17 -18.32 -6.71
CA ASN A 845 20.71 -18.27 -6.51
C ASN A 845 20.29 -17.57 -5.20
N TYR A 846 19.01 -17.13 -5.12
CA TYR A 846 18.48 -16.57 -3.87
C TYR A 846 18.41 -17.64 -2.78
N CYS A 847 17.93 -18.84 -3.12
CA CYS A 847 18.04 -20.03 -2.28
C CYS A 847 18.67 -21.13 -3.12
N GLY A 848 19.67 -21.86 -2.60
CA GLY A 848 20.17 -23.05 -3.30
C GLY A 848 19.14 -24.18 -3.27
N PHE A 849 18.68 -24.49 -2.06
CA PHE A 849 17.57 -25.41 -1.79
C PHE A 849 16.51 -24.67 -0.96
N TYR A 850 15.24 -24.73 -1.40
CA TYR A 850 14.11 -24.08 -0.72
C TYR A 850 13.00 -25.10 -0.44
N LEU A 851 12.61 -25.22 0.84
CA LEU A 851 11.57 -26.10 1.34
C LEU A 851 10.48 -25.27 2.04
N TYR A 852 9.22 -25.52 1.69
CA TYR A 852 8.04 -24.93 2.32
C TYR A 852 6.98 -26.02 2.56
N ASP A 853 6.38 -26.06 3.76
CA ASP A 853 5.33 -27.03 4.15
C ASP A 853 5.71 -28.49 3.79
N SER A 854 6.99 -28.85 3.91
CA SER A 854 7.57 -30.09 3.39
C SER A 854 8.17 -30.97 4.49
N ASP A 855 7.94 -32.28 4.37
CA ASP A 855 8.14 -33.28 5.44
C ASP A 855 8.88 -34.52 4.92
N ASN A 856 9.81 -35.08 5.70
CA ASN A 856 10.61 -36.24 5.29
C ASN A 856 11.30 -36.02 3.91
N VAL A 857 11.91 -34.84 3.72
CA VAL A 857 12.87 -34.58 2.64
C VAL A 857 14.29 -34.92 3.12
N SER A 858 15.09 -35.52 2.24
CA SER A 858 16.50 -35.82 2.48
C SER A 858 17.39 -35.06 1.49
N ILE A 859 18.34 -34.27 1.98
CA ILE A 859 19.39 -33.61 1.19
C ILE A 859 20.74 -34.23 1.59
N ASP A 860 21.38 -34.97 0.68
CA ASP A 860 22.67 -35.66 0.90
C ASP A 860 23.74 -35.18 -0.08
N ASN A 861 25.00 -35.10 0.36
CA ASN A 861 26.20 -34.91 -0.46
C ASN A 861 26.15 -33.73 -1.46
N CYS A 862 25.32 -32.73 -1.21
CA CYS A 862 25.12 -31.58 -2.08
C CYS A 862 26.07 -30.42 -1.74
N THR A 863 26.40 -29.59 -2.74
CA THR A 863 27.16 -28.34 -2.57
C THR A 863 26.27 -27.14 -2.86
N SER A 864 26.32 -26.14 -1.97
CA SER A 864 25.63 -24.86 -2.09
C SER A 864 26.63 -23.72 -1.86
N THR A 865 26.90 -22.92 -2.90
CA THR A 865 27.95 -21.89 -2.91
C THR A 865 27.47 -20.57 -3.52
N ASP A 866 27.98 -19.42 -3.04
CA ASP A 866 27.66 -18.07 -3.56
C ASP A 866 26.15 -17.70 -3.60
N ASN A 867 25.27 -18.51 -3.00
CA ASN A 867 23.84 -18.25 -2.89
C ASN A 867 23.53 -17.20 -1.79
N ARG A 868 22.32 -16.62 -1.77
CA ARG A 868 21.89 -15.77 -0.65
C ARG A 868 21.54 -16.57 0.60
N TYR A 869 20.79 -17.66 0.42
CA TYR A 869 20.55 -18.69 1.43
C TYR A 869 21.05 -20.03 0.87
N GLY A 870 21.84 -20.78 1.64
CA GLY A 870 22.41 -22.04 1.17
C GLY A 870 21.33 -23.14 1.08
N VAL A 871 20.63 -23.33 2.18
CA VAL A 871 19.40 -24.12 2.34
C VAL A 871 18.40 -23.30 3.16
N TYR A 872 17.13 -23.29 2.78
CA TYR A 872 16.07 -22.53 3.46
C TYR A 872 14.85 -23.43 3.69
N LEU A 873 14.44 -23.59 4.94
CA LEU A 873 13.22 -24.30 5.35
C LEU A 873 12.24 -23.31 6.00
N SER A 874 10.97 -23.39 5.62
CA SER A 874 9.85 -22.72 6.29
C SER A 874 8.75 -23.72 6.60
N SER A 875 8.30 -23.78 7.85
CA SER A 875 7.22 -24.68 8.29
C SER A 875 7.42 -26.13 7.82
N SER A 876 8.67 -26.62 7.89
CA SER A 876 9.11 -27.88 7.30
C SER A 876 9.83 -28.71 8.36
N ASP A 877 9.22 -29.84 8.75
CA ASP A 877 9.61 -30.69 9.87
C ASP A 877 10.17 -32.05 9.41
N ASN A 878 10.84 -32.78 10.31
CA ASN A 878 11.37 -34.14 10.08
C ASN A 878 12.28 -34.32 8.84
N ASN A 879 12.88 -33.25 8.30
CA ASN A 879 13.78 -33.33 7.16
C ASN A 879 15.22 -33.67 7.60
N THR A 880 15.98 -34.32 6.73
CA THR A 880 17.39 -34.68 6.99
C THR A 880 18.32 -33.95 6.03
N ILE A 881 19.34 -33.25 6.55
CA ILE A 881 20.35 -32.52 5.77
C ILE A 881 21.72 -33.06 6.18
N TYR A 882 22.42 -33.75 5.29
CA TYR A 882 23.69 -34.37 5.64
C TYR A 882 24.74 -34.45 4.53
N SER A 883 26.00 -34.59 4.94
CA SER A 883 27.17 -34.64 4.05
C SER A 883 27.34 -33.43 3.11
N CYS A 884 26.57 -32.35 3.28
CA CYS A 884 26.55 -31.23 2.35
C CYS A 884 27.67 -30.21 2.63
N ASN A 885 28.13 -29.53 1.58
CA ASN A 885 29.10 -28.45 1.66
C ASN A 885 28.41 -27.10 1.37
N ILE A 886 28.33 -26.22 2.36
CA ILE A 886 27.56 -24.97 2.31
C ILE A 886 28.51 -23.81 2.65
N SER A 887 29.07 -23.15 1.64
CA SER A 887 30.09 -22.11 1.82
C SER A 887 29.81 -20.83 1.06
N ASP A 888 30.45 -19.74 1.49
CA ASP A 888 30.47 -18.46 0.79
C ASP A 888 29.06 -17.82 0.60
N ILE A 889 28.11 -18.22 1.45
CA ILE A 889 26.71 -17.78 1.43
C ILE A 889 26.59 -16.36 2.00
N SER A 890 25.80 -15.50 1.34
CA SER A 890 25.77 -14.05 1.64
C SER A 890 24.80 -13.64 2.75
N THR A 891 23.80 -14.46 3.12
CA THR A 891 22.92 -14.22 4.29
C THR A 891 23.05 -15.34 5.34
N TYR A 892 22.51 -16.53 5.11
CA TYR A 892 22.61 -17.67 6.04
C TYR A 892 22.81 -19.00 5.31
N GLY A 893 23.79 -19.79 5.73
CA GLY A 893 24.06 -21.13 5.18
C GLY A 893 22.85 -22.07 5.26
N LEU A 894 22.25 -22.18 6.44
CA LEU A 894 20.97 -22.85 6.67
C LEU A 894 20.03 -21.89 7.42
N SER A 895 18.81 -21.72 6.93
CA SER A 895 17.76 -20.93 7.58
C SER A 895 16.58 -21.84 7.92
N LEU A 896 16.21 -21.90 9.20
CA LEU A 896 15.06 -22.65 9.73
C LEU A 896 14.03 -21.66 10.28
N VAL A 897 12.84 -21.59 9.67
CA VAL A 897 11.76 -20.68 10.08
C VAL A 897 10.51 -21.48 10.45
N ASP A 898 10.11 -21.43 11.71
CA ASP A 898 9.02 -22.25 12.27
C ASP A 898 9.17 -23.75 11.97
N CYS A 899 10.37 -24.31 12.24
CA CYS A 899 10.74 -25.70 11.91
C CYS A 899 11.27 -26.49 13.13
N SER A 900 10.97 -27.78 13.18
CA SER A 900 11.21 -28.71 14.29
C SER A 900 11.57 -30.13 13.82
N ASP A 901 12.18 -30.91 14.71
CA ASP A 901 12.48 -32.34 14.52
C ASP A 901 13.34 -32.66 13.26
N ASN A 902 14.02 -31.66 12.67
CA ASN A 902 14.93 -31.86 11.55
C ASN A 902 16.30 -32.39 12.04
N LEU A 903 16.97 -33.21 11.22
CA LEU A 903 18.26 -33.85 11.50
C LEU A 903 19.37 -33.30 10.59
N ILE A 904 20.30 -32.53 11.15
CA ILE A 904 21.37 -31.83 10.41
C ILE A 904 22.74 -32.32 10.88
N TYR A 905 23.44 -33.15 10.09
CA TYR A 905 24.70 -33.78 10.54
C TYR A 905 25.72 -34.01 9.42
N ASN A 906 27.01 -34.14 9.75
CA ASN A 906 28.09 -34.36 8.77
C ASN A 906 28.22 -33.26 7.69
N ASN A 907 27.65 -32.06 7.87
CA ASN A 907 27.76 -30.98 6.89
C ASN A 907 29.01 -30.12 7.14
N TYR A 908 29.47 -29.40 6.11
CA TYR A 908 30.56 -28.42 6.18
C TYR A 908 29.99 -27.03 5.93
N PHE A 909 29.84 -26.22 6.99
CA PHE A 909 29.35 -24.85 6.90
C PHE A 909 30.53 -23.87 6.93
N ASN A 910 30.71 -23.05 5.88
CA ASN A 910 31.79 -22.06 5.79
C ASN A 910 31.32 -20.73 5.19
N SER A 911 30.48 -20.02 5.93
CA SER A 911 29.90 -18.73 5.53
C SER A 911 30.14 -17.66 6.61
N SER A 912 29.77 -16.41 6.34
CA SER A 912 29.88 -15.31 7.33
C SER A 912 28.96 -15.55 8.54
N ALA A 913 27.73 -16.01 8.26
CA ALA A 913 26.80 -16.60 9.22
C ALA A 913 26.31 -17.96 8.68
N ASN A 914 26.49 -19.02 9.47
CA ASN A 914 26.25 -20.39 9.02
C ASN A 914 24.79 -20.84 9.19
N VAL A 915 24.14 -20.46 10.30
CA VAL A 915 22.79 -20.88 10.66
C VAL A 915 21.96 -19.71 11.17
N TYR A 916 20.67 -19.74 10.87
CA TYR A 916 19.62 -18.95 11.52
C TYR A 916 18.45 -19.85 11.89
N VAL A 917 17.91 -19.70 13.10
CA VAL A 917 16.73 -20.43 13.59
C VAL A 917 15.75 -19.41 14.17
N SER A 918 14.49 -19.45 13.73
CA SER A 918 13.45 -18.48 14.13
C SER A 918 12.09 -19.16 14.20
N GLY A 919 11.60 -19.40 15.41
CA GLY A 919 10.38 -20.19 15.61
C GLY A 919 10.63 -21.70 15.44
N GLY A 920 9.65 -22.52 15.84
CA GLY A 920 9.82 -23.96 16.00
C GLY A 920 10.60 -24.36 17.27
N THR A 921 10.60 -25.64 17.61
CA THR A 921 11.22 -26.17 18.85
C THR A 921 12.05 -27.41 18.58
N SER A 922 13.35 -27.34 18.91
CA SER A 922 14.32 -28.45 18.85
C SER A 922 14.60 -29.01 17.46
N ASN A 923 15.89 -29.12 17.11
CA ASN A 923 16.36 -29.86 15.93
C ASN A 923 17.63 -30.63 16.33
N ASP A 924 17.88 -31.79 15.73
CA ASP A 924 19.04 -32.65 16.04
C ASP A 924 20.24 -32.27 15.16
N TRP A 925 21.33 -31.80 15.77
CA TRP A 925 22.52 -31.30 15.06
C TRP A 925 23.69 -32.30 14.98
N ASN A 926 23.46 -33.54 15.39
CA ASN A 926 24.42 -34.64 15.24
C ASN A 926 23.73 -36.01 15.34
N ILE A 927 24.27 -37.02 14.66
CA ILE A 927 23.93 -38.42 14.97
C ILE A 927 24.74 -38.94 16.17
N THR A 928 24.48 -40.17 16.62
CA THR A 928 25.40 -40.87 17.54
C THR A 928 26.70 -41.23 16.82
N MET A 929 27.85 -41.04 17.48
CA MET A 929 29.19 -41.29 16.93
C MET A 929 29.30 -42.67 16.25
N ALA A 930 29.49 -42.70 14.93
CA ALA A 930 29.50 -43.91 14.12
C ALA A 930 30.78 -44.05 13.29
N ASN A 931 31.18 -45.29 12.96
CA ASN A 931 32.33 -45.54 12.08
C ASN A 931 31.94 -45.18 10.62
N GLY A 932 32.60 -44.18 10.04
CA GLY A 932 32.35 -43.73 8.66
C GLY A 932 33.26 -42.57 8.31
N ILE A 933 33.54 -42.36 7.02
CA ILE A 933 34.35 -41.22 6.58
C ILE A 933 33.45 -39.99 6.58
N ASN A 934 33.83 -38.97 7.37
CA ASN A 934 33.09 -37.72 7.47
C ASN A 934 33.53 -36.68 6.42
N ILE A 935 32.83 -35.55 6.34
CA ILE A 935 33.06 -34.48 5.35
C ILE A 935 34.47 -33.86 5.42
N ILE A 936 35.18 -33.96 6.55
CA ILE A 936 36.58 -33.54 6.69
C ILE A 936 37.59 -34.67 6.48
N ASN A 937 37.16 -35.81 5.95
CA ASN A 937 37.94 -37.02 5.66
C ASN A 937 38.48 -37.76 6.90
N GLU A 938 37.92 -37.52 8.08
CA GLU A 938 38.25 -38.24 9.31
C GLU A 938 37.32 -39.44 9.56
N SER A 939 37.70 -40.31 10.51
CA SER A 939 37.21 -41.71 10.58
C SER A 939 35.86 -41.93 11.29
N TYR A 940 35.17 -40.86 11.74
CA TYR A 940 33.93 -40.97 12.50
C TYR A 940 32.87 -39.94 12.05
N LEU A 941 31.65 -40.41 11.82
CA LEU A 941 30.46 -39.57 11.63
C LEU A 941 29.92 -39.12 12.99
N GLY A 942 29.38 -37.90 13.06
CA GLY A 942 28.86 -37.26 14.27
C GLY A 942 28.03 -36.04 13.94
N GLY A 943 28.47 -34.85 14.34
CA GLY A 943 27.87 -33.55 13.99
C GLY A 943 28.50 -32.91 12.76
N ASN A 944 28.55 -31.58 12.73
CA ASN A 944 28.91 -30.76 11.58
C ASN A 944 30.27 -30.06 11.75
N PHE A 945 30.83 -29.54 10.66
CA PHE A 945 32.03 -28.70 10.67
C PHE A 945 31.67 -27.23 10.50
N TRP A 946 31.93 -26.43 11.54
CA TRP A 946 31.56 -25.03 11.67
C TRP A 946 32.77 -24.14 11.39
N ALA A 947 32.96 -23.78 10.12
CA ALA A 947 34.01 -22.89 9.65
C ALA A 947 33.48 -21.46 9.42
N LYS A 948 34.42 -20.52 9.27
CA LYS A 948 34.20 -19.18 8.73
C LYS A 948 35.34 -18.83 7.76
N PRO A 949 35.09 -17.98 6.73
CA PRO A 949 36.12 -17.57 5.77
C PRO A 949 37.35 -16.88 6.38
N ASP A 950 37.22 -16.25 7.55
CA ASP A 950 38.32 -15.62 8.29
C ASP A 950 39.11 -16.59 9.19
N ASN A 951 38.70 -17.86 9.24
CA ASN A 951 39.20 -18.94 10.10
C ASN A 951 38.83 -18.81 11.60
N THR A 952 37.73 -18.12 11.92
CA THR A 952 37.20 -17.98 13.30
C THR A 952 35.98 -18.86 13.61
N GLY A 953 35.67 -19.85 12.75
CA GLY A 953 34.62 -20.84 13.03
C GLY A 953 35.01 -21.79 14.17
N TRP A 954 34.00 -22.28 14.90
CA TRP A 954 34.18 -23.16 16.08
C TRP A 954 35.07 -24.38 15.78
N SER A 955 34.81 -25.07 14.67
CA SER A 955 35.58 -26.23 14.21
C SER A 955 37.00 -25.90 13.71
N GLN A 956 37.32 -24.61 13.54
CA GLN A 956 38.65 -24.12 13.19
C GLN A 956 39.44 -23.64 14.42
N THR A 957 38.76 -23.16 15.47
CA THR A 957 39.42 -22.70 16.72
C THR A 957 39.58 -23.82 17.75
N GLU A 958 38.60 -24.71 17.89
CA GLU A 958 38.56 -25.69 18.97
C GLU A 958 39.33 -26.97 18.66
N TYR A 959 39.99 -27.52 19.69
CA TYR A 959 40.85 -28.70 19.62
C TYR A 959 40.05 -29.99 19.77
N SER A 960 40.48 -31.08 19.14
CA SER A 960 39.80 -32.36 19.35
C SER A 960 40.02 -32.91 20.77
N ILE A 961 38.96 -33.46 21.35
CA ILE A 961 39.00 -34.21 22.63
C ILE A 961 39.58 -35.63 22.48
N GLY A 962 40.05 -36.00 21.28
CA GLY A 962 40.78 -37.25 21.01
C GLY A 962 40.02 -38.29 20.18
N ASN A 963 38.84 -37.94 19.68
CA ASN A 963 37.92 -38.80 18.93
C ASN A 963 37.56 -38.26 17.52
N GLY A 964 38.12 -37.11 17.10
CA GLY A 964 37.78 -36.43 15.84
C GLY A 964 36.80 -35.25 15.99
N PHE A 965 36.22 -35.09 17.18
CA PHE A 965 35.28 -34.01 17.54
C PHE A 965 35.92 -33.06 18.57
N CYS A 966 35.42 -31.83 18.66
CA CYS A 966 35.73 -30.88 19.74
C CYS A 966 34.59 -30.82 20.77
N ASP A 967 34.64 -29.84 21.69
CA ASP A 967 33.53 -29.57 22.62
C ASP A 967 32.29 -29.03 21.88
N ALA A 968 31.12 -29.27 22.47
CA ALA A 968 29.80 -29.01 21.86
C ALA A 968 29.61 -27.54 21.46
N TYR A 969 28.87 -27.32 20.36
CA TYR A 969 28.56 -26.00 19.83
C TYR A 969 27.07 -25.69 20.07
N GLU A 970 26.81 -24.79 21.01
CA GLU A 970 25.47 -24.22 21.26
C GLU A 970 25.15 -23.22 20.13
N ILE A 971 24.14 -23.55 19.32
CA ILE A 971 23.67 -22.74 18.18
C ILE A 971 22.58 -21.75 18.65
N THR A 972 21.81 -22.13 19.68
CA THR A 972 20.91 -21.25 20.43
C THR A 972 21.14 -21.36 21.94
N ASP A 973 21.16 -20.22 22.64
CA ASP A 973 21.40 -20.07 24.10
C ASP A 973 20.39 -20.83 25.01
N ASP A 974 19.40 -21.53 24.44
CA ASP A 974 18.42 -22.35 25.15
C ASP A 974 18.78 -23.84 25.22
N GLY A 975 19.83 -24.27 24.50
CA GLY A 975 20.30 -25.65 24.42
C GLY A 975 19.50 -26.56 23.47
N ASN A 976 18.36 -26.11 22.92
CA ASN A 976 17.50 -26.91 22.04
C ASN A 976 18.07 -27.06 20.62
N ASN A 977 19.05 -26.23 20.25
CA ASN A 977 19.86 -26.42 19.04
C ASN A 977 21.34 -26.46 19.46
N THR A 978 21.85 -27.67 19.69
CA THR A 978 23.24 -27.90 20.12
C THR A 978 23.83 -29.04 19.29
N ASP A 979 24.97 -28.78 18.64
CA ASP A 979 25.78 -29.84 18.04
C ASP A 979 26.69 -30.43 19.13
N TYR A 980 26.38 -31.66 19.57
CA TYR A 980 27.13 -32.36 20.62
C TYR A 980 28.35 -33.13 20.10
N LEU A 981 28.56 -33.19 18.78
CA LEU A 981 29.74 -33.82 18.17
C LEU A 981 30.30 -32.95 17.01
N PRO A 982 30.70 -31.68 17.24
CA PRO A 982 31.20 -30.85 16.15
C PRO A 982 32.54 -31.38 15.67
N LEU A 983 32.68 -31.51 14.35
CA LEU A 983 33.88 -32.01 13.68
C LEU A 983 35.04 -31.01 13.86
N THR A 984 36.28 -31.48 13.97
CA THR A 984 37.46 -30.59 13.98
C THR A 984 38.68 -31.23 13.31
N LEU A 985 39.49 -30.41 12.64
CA LEU A 985 40.80 -30.80 12.09
C LEU A 985 41.96 -30.55 13.07
N ASN A 986 41.69 -29.91 14.22
CA ASN A 986 42.71 -29.58 15.20
C ASN A 986 43.09 -30.81 16.04
N SER A 987 44.33 -31.28 15.86
CA SER A 987 44.92 -32.34 16.69
C SER A 987 44.85 -32.00 18.18
N VAL A 988 44.56 -32.99 19.04
CA VAL A 988 44.45 -32.88 20.50
C VAL A 988 45.47 -31.91 21.10
N GLN A 989 44.98 -30.97 21.92
CA GLN A 989 45.74 -29.83 22.41
C GLN A 989 47.07 -30.26 23.08
N PRO A 990 48.22 -29.71 22.67
CA PRO A 990 49.50 -30.05 23.28
C PRO A 990 49.62 -29.46 24.69
N ALA A 991 49.79 -30.34 25.68
CA ALA A 991 49.80 -29.97 27.10
C ALA A 991 50.78 -28.81 27.43
N VAL A 992 50.22 -27.70 27.89
CA VAL A 992 50.96 -26.50 28.33
C VAL A 992 51.44 -26.69 29.78
N SER A 993 52.60 -26.13 30.11
CA SER A 993 53.20 -26.24 31.46
C SER A 993 52.64 -25.21 32.45
N ASP A 994 52.22 -25.67 33.63
CA ASP A 994 51.73 -24.85 34.75
C ASP A 994 52.55 -23.59 35.09
N ASP A 995 51.84 -22.46 35.28
CA ASP A 995 51.84 -21.79 36.59
C ASP A 995 50.41 -21.28 36.89
N SER A 996 50.08 -21.10 38.17
CA SER A 996 48.77 -21.50 38.69
C SER A 996 47.75 -20.37 38.94
N SER A 997 46.56 -20.51 38.34
CA SER A 997 45.29 -20.08 38.93
C SER A 997 44.18 -21.01 38.45
N SER A 998 43.62 -21.83 39.35
CA SER A 998 42.66 -22.89 39.01
C SER A 998 41.34 -22.33 38.47
N HIS A 999 41.00 -22.69 37.24
CA HIS A 999 39.68 -23.26 36.93
C HIS A 999 39.91 -24.75 36.61
N ASP A 1000 38.90 -25.58 36.86
CA ASP A 1000 38.92 -27.03 36.64
C ASP A 1000 37.76 -27.28 35.67
N ASP A 1001 38.09 -27.41 34.38
CA ASP A 1001 37.16 -27.30 33.25
C ASP A 1001 36.37 -28.62 33.09
N GLY A 1002 35.61 -28.94 34.13
CA GLY A 1002 35.32 -30.29 34.56
C GLY A 1002 34.12 -30.96 33.91
N ILE A 1003 34.11 -31.13 32.59
CA ILE A 1003 33.21 -32.11 31.96
C ILE A 1003 33.84 -33.50 32.08
N ARG A 1004 33.28 -34.34 32.96
CA ARG A 1004 33.65 -35.76 33.11
C ARG A 1004 32.42 -36.61 32.91
N VAL A 1005 32.44 -37.52 31.92
CA VAL A 1005 31.39 -38.53 31.79
C VAL A 1005 31.49 -39.49 32.97
N LYS A 1006 30.42 -39.60 33.75
CA LYS A 1006 30.33 -40.52 34.88
C LYS A 1006 30.06 -41.93 34.35
N ILE A 1007 30.98 -42.86 34.59
CA ILE A 1007 30.95 -44.23 34.08
C ILE A 1007 31.18 -45.20 35.23
N ALA A 1008 30.35 -46.24 35.31
CA ALA A 1008 30.46 -47.28 36.32
C ALA A 1008 31.68 -48.19 36.06
N THR A 1009 32.33 -48.63 37.13
CA THR A 1009 33.32 -49.72 37.00
C THR A 1009 32.58 -51.05 36.90
N ILE A 1010 32.51 -51.62 35.70
CA ILE A 1010 31.91 -52.94 35.45
C ILE A 1010 32.55 -53.99 36.37
N THR A 1011 31.78 -54.56 37.28
CA THR A 1011 32.29 -55.51 38.29
C THR A 1011 32.40 -56.94 37.75
N SER A 1012 31.61 -57.25 36.74
CA SER A 1012 31.53 -58.56 36.07
C SER A 1012 32.68 -58.78 35.09
N SER A 1013 33.31 -59.96 35.11
CA SER A 1013 34.37 -60.31 34.16
C SER A 1013 33.80 -60.48 32.74
N ALA A 1014 34.45 -59.91 31.73
CA ALA A 1014 33.99 -59.92 30.33
C ALA A 1014 33.71 -61.33 29.73
N SER A 1015 34.30 -62.40 30.28
CA SER A 1015 33.98 -63.78 29.89
C SER A 1015 32.62 -64.31 30.41
N ASN A 1016 31.88 -63.49 31.16
CA ASN A 1016 30.56 -63.79 31.72
C ASN A 1016 29.45 -62.88 31.16
N ILE A 1017 29.80 -61.97 30.26
CA ILE A 1017 28.86 -61.04 29.61
C ILE A 1017 28.50 -61.61 28.23
N VAL A 1018 27.20 -61.69 27.93
CA VAL A 1018 26.65 -62.25 26.68
C VAL A 1018 26.37 -61.15 25.67
N ALA A 1019 25.84 -60.02 26.13
CA ALA A 1019 25.56 -58.81 25.37
C ALA A 1019 25.66 -57.59 26.31
N THR A 1020 25.91 -56.41 25.75
CA THR A 1020 25.89 -55.14 26.48
C THR A 1020 25.27 -54.08 25.59
N ASP A 1021 24.35 -53.30 26.14
CA ASP A 1021 23.84 -52.06 25.55
C ASP A 1021 24.21 -50.88 26.49
N SER A 1022 24.51 -49.71 25.93
CA SER A 1022 24.93 -48.55 26.73
C SER A 1022 24.65 -47.23 26.03
N SER A 1023 24.14 -46.27 26.79
CA SER A 1023 23.71 -44.96 26.31
C SER A 1023 24.19 -43.85 27.24
N VAL A 1024 24.47 -42.66 26.70
CA VAL A 1024 24.97 -41.50 27.43
C VAL A 1024 23.97 -40.36 27.29
N ARG A 1025 23.68 -39.69 28.41
CA ARG A 1025 22.82 -38.49 28.47
C ARG A 1025 23.40 -37.46 29.42
N PHE A 1026 23.08 -36.19 29.20
CA PHE A 1026 23.33 -35.14 30.17
C PHE A 1026 22.25 -35.20 31.28
N VAL A 1027 22.68 -35.25 32.54
CA VAL A 1027 21.79 -35.33 33.71
C VAL A 1027 21.72 -33.97 34.37
N GLY A 1028 20.86 -33.11 33.84
CA GLY A 1028 20.55 -31.78 34.37
C GLY A 1028 19.79 -31.84 35.70
N LYS A 1029 19.68 -30.69 36.38
CA LYS A 1029 18.87 -30.55 37.60
C LYS A 1029 17.39 -30.39 37.22
N ASP A 1030 16.52 -31.08 37.93
CA ASP A 1030 15.05 -31.08 37.80
C ASP A 1030 14.54 -31.51 36.42
N ALA A 1031 15.38 -32.18 35.62
CA ALA A 1031 15.05 -32.73 34.31
C ALA A 1031 14.62 -34.20 34.41
N GLU A 1032 13.64 -34.60 33.59
CA GLU A 1032 13.31 -36.01 33.34
C GLU A 1032 14.31 -36.58 32.32
N VAL A 1033 15.14 -37.52 32.75
CA VAL A 1033 16.17 -38.14 31.90
C VAL A 1033 15.69 -39.50 31.42
N LYS A 1034 15.82 -39.77 30.12
CA LYS A 1034 15.44 -41.03 29.48
C LYS A 1034 16.59 -41.63 28.68
N TYR A 1035 16.95 -42.86 29.01
CA TYR A 1035 17.88 -43.71 28.26
C TYR A 1035 17.06 -44.79 27.57
N VAL A 1036 16.88 -44.67 26.26
CA VAL A 1036 16.20 -45.67 25.42
C VAL A 1036 17.26 -46.61 24.83
N PHE A 1037 16.98 -47.91 24.82
CA PHE A 1037 17.84 -48.98 24.30
C PHE A 1037 17.08 -49.69 23.19
N THR A 1038 17.61 -49.64 21.96
CA THR A 1038 16.90 -50.03 20.72
C THR A 1038 17.54 -51.20 19.96
N GLY A 1039 18.58 -51.82 20.52
CA GLY A 1039 19.40 -52.80 19.80
C GLY A 1039 18.96 -54.26 19.91
N ASP A 1040 17.76 -54.56 20.44
CA ASP A 1040 17.21 -55.90 20.75
C ASP A 1040 18.14 -56.84 21.59
N SER A 1041 19.26 -56.32 22.08
CA SER A 1041 20.37 -57.12 22.61
C SER A 1041 20.25 -57.42 24.11
N THR A 1042 19.36 -56.72 24.81
CA THR A 1042 19.01 -56.94 26.21
C THR A 1042 17.50 -56.77 26.37
N PRO A 1043 16.86 -57.37 27.39
CA PRO A 1043 15.42 -57.21 27.61
C PRO A 1043 15.03 -55.86 28.25
N VAL A 1044 15.96 -54.91 28.42
CA VAL A 1044 15.68 -53.57 28.97
C VAL A 1044 15.56 -52.58 27.82
N ASN A 1045 14.43 -51.88 27.77
CA ASN A 1045 14.05 -50.99 26.67
C ASN A 1045 14.23 -49.51 27.04
N GLU A 1046 13.98 -49.16 28.31
CA GLU A 1046 14.16 -47.80 28.83
C GLU A 1046 14.65 -47.82 30.29
N ILE A 1047 15.51 -46.87 30.65
CA ILE A 1047 15.75 -46.45 32.05
C ILE A 1047 15.43 -44.95 32.15
N SER A 1048 14.56 -44.56 33.08
CA SER A 1048 14.12 -43.17 33.24
C SER A 1048 14.00 -42.72 34.69
N PHE A 1049 14.36 -41.46 34.96
CA PHE A 1049 14.36 -40.87 36.31
C PHE A 1049 14.42 -39.33 36.26
N GLU A 1050 13.97 -38.68 37.34
CA GLU A 1050 14.23 -37.26 37.60
C GLU A 1050 15.49 -37.10 38.48
N SER A 1051 16.34 -36.12 38.16
CA SER A 1051 17.55 -35.81 38.96
C SER A 1051 17.41 -34.52 39.77
N GLY A 1052 17.47 -34.61 41.10
CA GLY A 1052 17.40 -33.44 41.99
C GLY A 1052 18.63 -32.51 41.98
N THR A 1053 19.66 -32.84 41.20
CA THR A 1053 20.92 -32.10 41.07
C THR A 1053 21.49 -32.18 39.65
N ASN A 1054 22.31 -31.21 39.24
CA ASN A 1054 23.07 -31.32 37.99
C ASN A 1054 24.27 -32.25 38.22
N GLN A 1055 24.41 -33.29 37.39
CA GLN A 1055 25.41 -34.34 37.51
C GLN A 1055 26.36 -34.42 36.30
N GLY A 1056 26.14 -33.63 35.25
CA GLY A 1056 26.90 -33.67 34.00
C GLY A 1056 26.50 -34.86 33.11
N TYR A 1057 27.38 -35.27 32.20
CA TYR A 1057 27.15 -36.44 31.36
C TYR A 1057 27.30 -37.74 32.16
N VAL A 1058 26.35 -38.65 31.98
CA VAL A 1058 26.27 -39.93 32.70
C VAL A 1058 26.04 -41.05 31.71
N MET A 1059 26.72 -42.17 31.91
CA MET A 1059 26.51 -43.40 31.12
C MET A 1059 25.60 -44.36 31.88
N ALA A 1060 24.57 -44.84 31.20
CA ALA A 1060 23.80 -46.03 31.57
C ALA A 1060 24.32 -47.23 30.77
N THR A 1061 24.41 -48.40 31.41
CA THR A 1061 24.89 -49.65 30.78
C THR A 1061 24.10 -50.84 31.30
N VAL A 1062 23.53 -51.63 30.40
CA VAL A 1062 22.84 -52.90 30.68
C VAL A 1062 23.73 -54.03 30.14
N SER A 1063 24.23 -54.90 31.01
CA SER A 1063 25.02 -56.07 30.61
C SER A 1063 24.32 -57.39 30.93
N LEU A 1064 24.08 -58.19 29.90
CA LEU A 1064 23.44 -59.51 29.98
C LEU A 1064 24.42 -60.54 30.53
N LEU A 1065 24.09 -61.23 31.63
CA LEU A 1065 25.00 -62.17 32.29
C LEU A 1065 24.72 -63.63 31.91
N ASN A 1066 25.80 -64.40 31.69
CA ASN A 1066 25.74 -65.84 31.37
C ASN A 1066 25.52 -66.71 32.63
N GLU A 1067 26.23 -66.41 33.71
CA GLU A 1067 26.00 -66.96 35.05
C GLU A 1067 25.97 -65.80 36.07
N LEU A 1068 25.20 -65.92 37.16
CA LEU A 1068 25.22 -64.91 38.22
C LEU A 1068 26.52 -65.02 39.06
N PRO A 1069 27.08 -63.90 39.57
CA PRO A 1069 28.30 -63.93 40.36
C PRO A 1069 28.23 -64.85 41.59
N GLU A 1070 29.34 -65.53 41.96
CA GLU A 1070 29.40 -66.42 43.15
C GLU A 1070 29.03 -65.69 44.46
N SER A 1071 29.16 -64.36 44.50
CA SER A 1071 28.75 -63.50 45.62
C SER A 1071 27.24 -63.25 45.74
N SER A 1072 26.49 -63.48 44.66
CA SER A 1072 25.06 -63.19 44.52
C SER A 1072 24.34 -64.30 43.74
N PRO A 1073 24.37 -65.56 44.20
CA PRO A 1073 23.72 -66.68 43.52
C PRO A 1073 22.19 -66.52 43.49
N ALA A 1074 21.53 -67.11 42.49
CA ALA A 1074 20.06 -67.10 42.38
C ALA A 1074 19.38 -67.70 43.63
N PRO A 1075 18.25 -67.12 44.09
CA PRO A 1075 17.43 -67.74 45.12
C PRO A 1075 16.91 -69.11 44.65
N SER A 1076 17.05 -70.16 45.47
CA SER A 1076 16.53 -71.50 45.13
C SER A 1076 14.99 -71.64 45.19
N SER A 1077 14.29 -70.51 45.23
CA SER A 1077 12.83 -70.36 45.25
C SER A 1077 12.29 -69.62 44.04
N VAL A 1078 13.14 -69.17 43.09
CA VAL A 1078 12.72 -68.53 41.84
C VAL A 1078 13.29 -69.27 40.62
N SER A 1079 12.61 -69.12 39.49
CA SER A 1079 13.14 -69.40 38.16
C SER A 1079 13.54 -68.07 37.52
N VAL A 1080 14.79 -67.94 37.09
CA VAL A 1080 15.33 -66.72 36.47
C VAL A 1080 15.08 -66.77 34.97
N TYR A 1081 14.45 -65.73 34.42
CA TYR A 1081 14.38 -65.46 32.98
C TYR A 1081 15.74 -64.98 32.48
N GLN A 1082 16.26 -63.92 33.11
CA GLN A 1082 17.54 -63.33 32.76
C GLN A 1082 18.21 -62.67 33.98
N GLY A 1083 19.53 -62.85 34.10
CA GLY A 1083 20.38 -62.11 35.02
C GLY A 1083 21.14 -60.99 34.30
N MET A 1084 21.27 -59.83 34.94
CA MET A 1084 21.87 -58.62 34.34
C MET A 1084 22.72 -57.85 35.35
N ASP A 1085 23.69 -57.09 34.87
CA ASP A 1085 24.42 -56.05 35.60
C ASP A 1085 23.95 -54.70 35.00
N ILE A 1086 23.10 -53.94 35.71
CA ILE A 1086 22.61 -52.64 35.23
C ILE A 1086 23.28 -51.55 36.05
N LEU A 1087 24.01 -50.68 35.37
CA LEU A 1087 24.91 -49.71 35.95
C LEU A 1087 24.61 -48.31 35.41
N LEU A 1088 24.74 -47.30 36.27
CA LEU A 1088 24.38 -45.91 35.95
C LEU A 1088 25.30 -44.96 36.72
N GLY A 1089 26.16 -44.22 36.01
CA GLY A 1089 27.12 -43.28 36.60
C GLY A 1089 28.27 -43.92 37.40
N ASP A 1090 29.04 -43.10 38.10
CA ASP A 1090 30.14 -43.51 38.98
C ASP A 1090 29.64 -43.91 40.39
N GLU A 1091 30.53 -44.42 41.26
CA GLU A 1091 30.14 -44.85 42.63
C GLU A 1091 29.45 -43.73 43.43
N ASP A 1092 29.84 -42.47 43.21
CA ASP A 1092 29.24 -41.28 43.85
C ASP A 1092 27.83 -40.94 43.30
N PHE A 1093 27.54 -41.23 42.03
CA PHE A 1093 26.25 -40.92 41.37
C PHE A 1093 25.04 -41.57 42.04
N SER A 1094 25.22 -42.79 42.57
CA SER A 1094 24.18 -43.62 43.21
C SER A 1094 23.47 -42.99 44.43
N SER A 1095 23.89 -41.79 44.86
CA SER A 1095 23.37 -41.06 46.01
C SER A 1095 22.49 -39.84 45.68
N GLY A 1096 22.28 -39.51 44.39
CA GLY A 1096 21.68 -38.23 43.95
C GLY A 1096 20.39 -38.29 43.12
N ILE A 1097 19.87 -39.49 42.82
CA ILE A 1097 18.69 -39.72 41.95
C ILE A 1097 17.43 -40.06 42.75
N GLY A 1098 16.24 -39.84 42.16
CA GLY A 1098 14.95 -40.26 42.71
C GLY A 1098 14.64 -41.76 42.49
N ASP A 1099 13.38 -42.12 42.68
CA ASP A 1099 12.86 -43.44 42.30
C ASP A 1099 12.98 -43.62 40.77
N ALA A 1100 13.86 -44.51 40.32
CA ALA A 1100 14.12 -44.75 38.90
C ALA A 1100 13.21 -45.86 38.35
N LYS A 1101 12.75 -45.69 37.11
CA LYS A 1101 11.97 -46.67 36.35
C LYS A 1101 12.88 -47.46 35.40
N ILE A 1102 12.64 -48.75 35.28
CA ILE A 1102 13.28 -49.64 34.31
C ILE A 1102 12.16 -50.36 33.55
N SER A 1103 12.03 -50.06 32.27
CA SER A 1103 11.06 -50.69 31.36
C SER A 1103 11.72 -51.87 30.66
N PHE A 1104 11.09 -53.06 30.72
CA PHE A 1104 11.68 -54.30 30.22
C PHE A 1104 10.64 -55.25 29.59
N SER A 1105 11.09 -56.17 28.75
CA SER A 1105 10.28 -57.14 28.02
C SER A 1105 10.55 -58.58 28.46
N VAL A 1106 9.52 -59.43 28.39
CA VAL A 1106 9.62 -60.89 28.60
C VAL A 1106 8.93 -61.63 27.46
N SER A 1107 9.67 -62.54 26.81
CA SER A 1107 9.15 -63.33 25.67
C SER A 1107 8.02 -64.26 26.08
N ARG A 1108 6.93 -64.26 25.30
CA ARG A 1108 5.81 -65.18 25.49
C ARG A 1108 6.22 -66.64 25.34
N GLU A 1109 7.14 -66.97 24.43
CA GLU A 1109 7.61 -68.35 24.23
C GLU A 1109 8.23 -68.93 25.51
N TRP A 1110 8.98 -68.13 26.27
CA TRP A 1110 9.57 -68.55 27.54
C TRP A 1110 8.50 -68.83 28.61
N LEU A 1111 7.47 -67.99 28.69
CA LEU A 1111 6.37 -68.14 29.65
C LEU A 1111 5.52 -69.38 29.34
N GLU A 1112 5.12 -69.55 28.08
CA GLU A 1112 4.36 -70.74 27.65
C GLU A 1112 5.15 -72.03 27.82
N SER A 1113 6.44 -72.03 27.47
CA SER A 1113 7.31 -73.22 27.55
C SER A 1113 7.54 -73.72 28.98
N ASN A 1114 7.49 -72.82 29.96
CA ASN A 1114 7.68 -73.16 31.38
C ASN A 1114 6.36 -73.23 32.18
N GLY A 1115 5.25 -72.74 31.61
CA GLY A 1115 3.93 -72.75 32.26
C GLY A 1115 3.74 -71.67 33.33
N PHE A 1116 4.43 -70.53 33.19
CA PHE A 1116 4.32 -69.38 34.08
C PHE A 1116 3.19 -68.43 33.64
N VAL A 1117 2.73 -67.57 34.55
CA VAL A 1117 1.72 -66.53 34.27
C VAL A 1117 2.27 -65.13 34.53
N GLU A 1118 1.78 -64.16 33.77
CA GLU A 1118 2.25 -62.76 33.76
C GLU A 1118 2.37 -62.11 35.14
N GLY A 1119 1.41 -62.38 36.03
CA GLY A 1119 1.32 -61.76 37.36
C GLY A 1119 2.32 -62.27 38.40
N ASP A 1120 3.07 -63.34 38.10
CA ASP A 1120 4.13 -63.86 38.96
C ASP A 1120 5.54 -63.34 38.55
N ILE A 1121 5.63 -62.61 37.43
CA ILE A 1121 6.87 -62.02 36.89
C ILE A 1121 7.21 -60.74 37.65
N ARG A 1122 8.48 -60.59 38.02
CA ARG A 1122 9.03 -59.37 38.62
C ARG A 1122 10.51 -59.21 38.35
N MET A 1123 11.01 -58.01 38.64
CA MET A 1123 12.44 -57.75 38.78
C MET A 1123 12.86 -57.77 40.26
N GLU A 1124 14.05 -58.28 40.56
CA GLU A 1124 14.71 -58.17 41.87
C GLU A 1124 16.12 -57.60 41.69
N HIS A 1125 16.58 -56.73 42.59
CA HIS A 1125 17.98 -56.30 42.64
C HIS A 1125 18.74 -56.99 43.79
N PHE A 1126 20.07 -57.07 43.71
CA PHE A 1126 20.89 -57.61 44.79
C PHE A 1126 21.49 -56.49 45.64
N SER A 1127 21.15 -56.44 46.94
CA SER A 1127 21.63 -55.41 47.87
C SER A 1127 21.75 -55.96 49.30
N ASP A 1128 22.74 -55.46 50.06
CA ASP A 1128 23.11 -55.92 51.41
C ASP A 1128 23.31 -57.45 51.59
N GLY A 1129 23.60 -58.16 50.50
CA GLY A 1129 23.86 -59.61 50.50
C GLY A 1129 22.60 -60.48 50.31
N ILE A 1130 21.46 -59.88 49.94
CA ILE A 1130 20.20 -60.57 49.63
C ILE A 1130 19.60 -60.04 48.32
N TRP A 1131 18.73 -60.84 47.70
CA TRP A 1131 17.87 -60.40 46.60
C TRP A 1131 16.63 -59.72 47.18
N ASN A 1132 16.29 -58.54 46.66
CA ASN A 1132 15.16 -57.72 47.09
C ASN A 1132 14.21 -57.47 45.91
N THR A 1133 12.97 -57.90 46.06
CA THR A 1133 11.89 -57.74 45.07
C THR A 1133 11.55 -56.26 44.84
N LEU A 1134 11.46 -55.85 43.58
CA LEU A 1134 11.07 -54.50 43.18
C LEU A 1134 9.57 -54.41 42.87
N PRO A 1135 8.90 -53.27 43.15
CA PRO A 1135 7.58 -52.98 42.61
C PRO A 1135 7.63 -53.09 41.08
N THR A 1136 6.86 -54.00 40.51
CA THR A 1136 6.79 -54.28 39.07
C THR A 1136 5.34 -54.24 38.62
N VAL A 1137 5.05 -53.63 37.46
CA VAL A 1137 3.72 -53.56 36.84
C VAL A 1137 3.78 -53.91 35.36
N VAL A 1138 2.71 -54.49 34.81
CA VAL A 1138 2.55 -54.68 33.36
C VAL A 1138 2.19 -53.34 32.71
N THR A 1139 2.86 -52.97 31.62
CA THR A 1139 2.62 -51.73 30.87
C THR A 1139 2.03 -51.95 29.48
N GLY A 1140 2.23 -53.13 28.88
CA GLY A 1140 1.67 -53.49 27.57
C GLY A 1140 2.00 -54.92 27.15
N GLU A 1141 1.50 -55.33 25.98
CA GLU A 1141 1.81 -56.62 25.35
C GLU A 1141 1.68 -56.54 23.82
N ASP A 1142 2.43 -57.35 23.08
CA ASP A 1142 2.32 -57.55 21.62
C ASP A 1142 2.33 -59.04 21.25
N ASP A 1143 2.48 -59.43 19.98
CA ASP A 1143 2.43 -60.84 19.57
C ASP A 1143 3.62 -61.69 20.08
N GLU A 1144 4.74 -61.09 20.51
CA GLU A 1144 5.99 -61.79 20.89
C GLU A 1144 6.40 -61.56 22.35
N TYR A 1145 6.12 -60.38 22.91
CA TYR A 1145 6.55 -59.94 24.24
C TYR A 1145 5.40 -59.42 25.12
N ILE A 1146 5.62 -59.48 26.44
CA ILE A 1146 4.87 -58.71 27.44
C ILE A 1146 5.83 -57.69 28.07
N TYR A 1147 5.37 -56.46 28.24
CA TYR A 1147 6.15 -55.32 28.71
C TYR A 1147 5.81 -54.96 30.16
N PHE A 1148 6.86 -54.64 30.92
CA PHE A 1148 6.81 -54.37 32.34
C PHE A 1148 7.59 -53.09 32.66
N GLU A 1149 7.20 -52.40 33.73
CA GLU A 1149 7.99 -51.35 34.38
C GLU A 1149 8.28 -51.79 35.81
N ALA A 1150 9.55 -51.72 36.23
CA ALA A 1150 9.97 -51.89 37.62
C ALA A 1150 10.56 -50.60 38.20
N THR A 1151 10.22 -50.28 39.45
CA THR A 1151 10.76 -49.11 40.16
C THR A 1151 11.91 -49.51 41.09
N THR A 1152 13.02 -48.79 41.06
CA THR A 1152 14.20 -49.08 41.89
C THR A 1152 14.86 -47.82 42.46
N THR A 1153 15.59 -47.99 43.56
CA THR A 1153 16.32 -46.94 44.28
C THR A 1153 17.84 -47.18 44.33
N GLY A 1154 18.33 -48.16 43.56
CA GLY A 1154 19.75 -48.49 43.52
C GLY A 1154 20.10 -49.49 42.42
N PHE A 1155 21.30 -49.32 41.87
CA PHE A 1155 21.82 -50.06 40.72
C PHE A 1155 22.88 -51.07 41.16
N SER A 1156 22.70 -52.33 40.76
CA SER A 1156 23.51 -53.50 41.12
C SER A 1156 23.18 -54.66 40.17
N PRO A 1157 23.58 -55.92 40.40
CA PRO A 1157 23.04 -57.04 39.64
C PRO A 1157 21.51 -57.18 39.83
N PHE A 1158 20.78 -57.31 38.73
CA PHE A 1158 19.33 -57.54 38.66
C PHE A 1158 19.02 -58.95 38.13
N ILE A 1159 17.87 -59.49 38.52
CA ILE A 1159 17.23 -60.64 37.87
C ILE A 1159 15.80 -60.31 37.49
N ILE A 1160 15.36 -60.80 36.33
CA ILE A 1160 13.93 -60.97 36.01
C ILE A 1160 13.58 -62.41 36.36
N CYS A 1161 12.55 -62.64 37.19
CA CYS A 1161 12.24 -63.98 37.69
C CYS A 1161 10.76 -64.21 38.05
N VAL A 1162 10.42 -65.49 38.24
CA VAL A 1162 9.10 -66.00 38.68
C VAL A 1162 9.29 -66.92 39.88
N ASP A 1163 8.41 -66.90 40.89
CA ASP A 1163 8.50 -67.82 42.03
C ASP A 1163 8.21 -69.28 41.63
N ILE A 1164 9.05 -70.21 42.10
CA ILE A 1164 8.79 -71.65 42.02
C ILE A 1164 8.36 -72.19 43.38
N SER A 1165 7.05 -72.42 43.52
CA SER A 1165 6.49 -72.97 44.76
C SER A 1165 7.09 -74.35 45.08
N GLY A 1166 7.41 -74.58 46.36
CA GLY A 1166 8.26 -75.67 46.83
C GLY A 1166 7.68 -77.10 46.81
N ASP A 1167 6.80 -77.45 45.86
CA ASP A 1167 6.54 -78.85 45.47
C ASP A 1167 6.17 -78.93 43.99
N GLY A 1168 6.82 -79.82 43.24
CA GLY A 1168 6.82 -79.83 41.78
C GLY A 1168 5.59 -80.51 41.17
N GLN A 1169 4.43 -79.85 41.14
CA GLN A 1169 3.27 -80.32 40.37
C GLN A 1169 2.48 -79.21 39.65
N VAL A 1170 2.35 -79.38 38.34
CA VAL A 1170 1.26 -78.82 37.51
C VAL A 1170 -0.12 -79.19 38.07
N ASN A 1171 -1.08 -78.26 37.99
CA ASN A 1171 -2.51 -78.57 37.88
C ASN A 1171 -3.21 -77.56 36.99
N ALA A 1172 -4.23 -78.00 36.25
CA ALA A 1172 -4.80 -77.26 35.11
C ALA A 1172 -6.33 -77.11 35.18
N GLY A 1173 -6.84 -76.00 34.65
CA GLY A 1173 -8.27 -75.72 34.48
C GLY A 1173 -8.97 -75.14 35.72
N SER A 1174 -10.09 -74.42 35.59
CA SER A 1174 -11.08 -74.51 34.51
C SER A 1174 -12.05 -73.33 34.40
N SER A 1175 -12.45 -73.01 33.16
CA SER A 1175 -13.77 -72.51 32.71
C SER A 1175 -14.61 -71.53 33.57
N SER A 1176 -14.80 -70.32 33.00
CA SER A 1176 -16.10 -69.61 32.89
C SER A 1176 -16.93 -69.28 34.16
N GLY A 1177 -16.66 -68.11 34.77
CA GLY A 1177 -17.52 -66.91 34.62
C GLY A 1177 -18.92 -66.79 35.26
N ASN A 1178 -19.44 -65.54 35.18
CA ASN A 1178 -20.84 -65.09 35.37
C ASN A 1178 -21.38 -64.84 36.81
N LYS A 1179 -21.66 -63.57 37.12
CA LYS A 1179 -22.59 -63.03 38.17
C LYS A 1179 -22.22 -63.28 39.65
N GLY A 1180 -22.60 -62.40 40.59
CA GLY A 1180 -23.38 -61.16 40.51
C GLY A 1180 -23.86 -60.70 41.90
N ASP A 1181 -24.84 -59.79 41.93
CA ASP A 1181 -25.70 -59.44 43.09
C ASP A 1181 -25.04 -58.83 44.35
N THR A 1182 -24.79 -57.51 44.28
CA THR A 1182 -25.41 -56.47 45.14
C THR A 1182 -25.52 -56.60 46.68
N ALA A 1183 -25.26 -55.44 47.32
CA ALA A 1183 -26.00 -54.80 48.43
C ALA A 1183 -25.43 -54.84 49.87
N VAL A 1184 -25.97 -53.91 50.68
CA VAL A 1184 -25.67 -53.58 52.10
C VAL A 1184 -24.35 -52.80 52.31
N SER A 1185 -24.27 -51.47 52.16
CA SER A 1185 -25.00 -50.35 52.80
C SER A 1185 -24.74 -50.16 54.30
N GLU A 1186 -24.14 -49.03 54.71
CA GLU A 1186 -24.80 -48.03 55.57
C GLU A 1186 -24.01 -46.71 55.82
N ASN A 1187 -24.78 -45.62 55.99
CA ASN A 1187 -24.55 -44.42 56.81
C ASN A 1187 -23.67 -43.20 56.38
N ILE A 1188 -24.41 -42.13 56.01
CA ILE A 1188 -24.39 -40.76 56.61
C ILE A 1188 -23.19 -39.83 56.23
N ILE A 1189 -23.30 -38.74 55.43
CA ILE A 1189 -24.17 -37.50 55.46
C ILE A 1189 -23.73 -36.54 56.60
N PRO A 1190 -23.57 -35.20 56.41
CA PRO A 1190 -24.25 -34.31 55.45
C PRO A 1190 -23.34 -33.41 54.57
N ASP A 1191 -23.82 -32.55 53.65
CA ASP A 1191 -25.05 -32.43 52.80
C ASP A 1191 -25.04 -31.03 52.11
N VAL A 1192 -26.01 -30.74 51.22
CA VAL A 1192 -26.44 -29.40 50.71
C VAL A 1192 -25.55 -28.74 49.63
N LEU A 1193 -26.01 -28.06 48.57
CA LEU A 1193 -27.21 -27.92 47.67
C LEU A 1193 -26.79 -26.79 46.65
N GLN A 1194 -27.34 -26.46 45.46
CA GLN A 1194 -28.34 -26.88 44.45
C GLN A 1194 -28.03 -25.99 43.18
N ASP A 1195 -28.57 -26.10 41.95
CA ASP A 1195 -29.26 -27.12 41.13
C ASP A 1195 -29.69 -26.47 39.78
N SER A 1196 -30.11 -27.26 38.79
CA SER A 1196 -31.01 -26.93 37.66
C SER A 1196 -30.75 -25.72 36.71
N ASP A 1197 -30.64 -26.05 35.41
CA ASP A 1197 -31.39 -25.47 34.26
C ASP A 1197 -30.96 -24.18 33.48
N GLN A 1198 -31.38 -24.19 32.19
CA GLN A 1198 -31.66 -23.10 31.23
C GLN A 1198 -30.63 -21.98 30.88
N SER A 1199 -30.04 -22.12 29.67
CA SER A 1199 -30.11 -21.13 28.56
C SER A 1199 -29.33 -19.78 28.55
N ARG A 1200 -28.89 -19.41 27.32
CA ARG A 1200 -28.79 -18.05 26.71
C ARG A 1200 -27.87 -16.95 27.28
N ASN A 1201 -27.03 -16.45 26.36
CA ASN A 1201 -26.69 -15.04 26.08
C ASN A 1201 -25.89 -14.16 27.07
N ASN A 1202 -24.79 -13.64 26.51
CA ASN A 1202 -24.37 -12.22 26.50
C ASN A 1202 -23.89 -11.51 27.78
N SER A 1203 -22.55 -11.53 27.94
CA SER A 1203 -21.67 -10.32 27.79
C SER A 1203 -21.55 -9.26 28.91
N VAL A 1204 -20.58 -8.35 28.68
CA VAL A 1204 -20.28 -7.06 29.36
C VAL A 1204 -19.33 -7.10 30.59
N ARG A 1205 -18.05 -6.78 30.32
CA ARG A 1205 -17.18 -5.69 30.89
C ARG A 1205 -17.30 -5.34 32.40
N THR A 1206 -16.25 -5.04 33.17
CA THR A 1206 -14.77 -4.85 33.00
C THR A 1206 -14.12 -4.92 34.43
N LEU A 1207 -12.96 -4.36 34.88
CA LEU A 1207 -11.99 -3.34 34.45
C LEU A 1207 -10.68 -3.44 35.29
N THR A 1208 -9.58 -2.79 34.86
CA THR A 1208 -8.33 -2.43 35.61
C THR A 1208 -7.43 -3.55 36.18
N THR A 1209 -6.08 -3.51 36.06
CA THR A 1209 -5.16 -2.51 35.45
C THR A 1209 -3.77 -3.11 35.10
N LEU A 1210 -3.29 -2.82 33.88
CA LEU A 1210 -1.90 -2.45 33.45
C LEU A 1210 -0.66 -3.33 33.82
N SER A 1211 0.42 -3.39 33.02
CA SER A 1211 0.78 -2.61 31.80
C SER A 1211 1.86 -3.26 30.88
N GLY A 1212 1.62 -3.27 29.56
CA GLY A 1212 2.61 -3.19 28.44
C GLY A 1212 3.44 -4.45 28.12
N LEU A 1213 3.83 -4.72 26.85
CA LEU A 1213 3.39 -4.23 25.52
C LEU A 1213 3.76 -5.31 24.45
N ILE A 1214 3.17 -5.28 23.24
CA ILE A 1214 3.33 -6.30 22.16
C ILE A 1214 3.58 -5.57 20.79
N VAL A 1215 3.68 -6.16 19.57
CA VAL A 1215 2.74 -6.98 18.75
C VAL A 1215 3.51 -7.63 17.56
N ALA A 1216 2.94 -8.67 16.92
CA ALA A 1216 3.29 -9.21 15.58
C ALA A 1216 2.04 -9.83 14.86
N THR A 1217 2.16 -10.31 13.61
CA THR A 1217 1.22 -11.22 12.84
C THR A 1217 -0.18 -10.67 12.44
N ILE A 1218 -0.93 -11.07 11.37
CA ILE A 1218 -1.06 -12.28 10.48
C ILE A 1218 -2.02 -13.38 11.07
N LEU A 1219 -2.98 -14.08 10.39
CA LEU A 1219 -3.40 -14.34 8.98
C LEU A 1219 -4.95 -14.63 8.88
N GLY A 1220 -5.58 -14.55 7.68
CA GLY A 1220 -6.92 -15.13 7.35
C GLY A 1220 -7.62 -14.46 6.12
N LEU A 1221 -8.10 -15.06 5.00
CA LEU A 1221 -8.30 -16.43 4.45
C LEU A 1221 -9.74 -17.05 4.57
N VAL A 1222 -10.31 -17.58 3.45
CA VAL A 1222 -11.37 -18.65 3.27
C VAL A 1222 -12.61 -18.38 2.33
N PHE A 1223 -12.54 -18.91 1.09
CA PHE A 1223 -13.59 -19.59 0.25
C PHE A 1223 -14.66 -18.88 -0.66
N LYS A 1224 -14.28 -18.67 -1.93
CA LYS A 1224 -14.69 -19.40 -3.18
C LYS A 1224 -16.18 -19.50 -3.68
N MET A 1225 -16.36 -19.12 -4.96
CA MET A 1225 -17.45 -19.41 -5.92
C MET A 1225 -18.81 -18.72 -5.67
N LYS A 1226 -19.52 -18.13 -6.66
CA LYS A 1226 -19.57 -18.48 -8.09
C LYS A 1226 -20.38 -17.47 -8.97
N LYS A 1227 -19.77 -16.96 -10.05
CA LYS A 1227 -20.41 -16.42 -11.28
C LYS A 1227 -21.30 -15.17 -11.18
N SER A 1228 -21.23 -14.41 -12.29
CA SER A 1228 -22.08 -13.28 -12.73
C SER A 1228 -22.04 -12.04 -11.84
N GLU A 1229 -21.81 -10.84 -12.41
CA GLU A 1229 -21.55 -10.50 -13.83
C GLU A 1229 -20.16 -9.91 -14.02
#